data_AF-A0A163L1M0-F1
#
_entry.id   AF-A0A163L1M0-F1
#
_cell.length_a   1.000
_cell.length_b   1.000
_cell.length_c   1.000
_cell.angle_alpha   90.00
_cell.angle_beta   90.00
_cell.angle_gamma   90.00
#
_symmetry.space_group_name_H-M   'P 1'
#
loop_
_entity.id
_entity.type
_entity.pdbx_description
1 polymer ?
#
loop_
_entity_poly.entity_id
_entity_poly.type
_entity_poly.pdbx_seq_one_letter_code
_entity_poly.pdbx_strand_id
1 'polypeptide(L)'
;MHLLSVVALTASLAAPALAAPAPAITPAPEAAVVKRATSCTFSGSAGAASASQSQAACATIVLNNVAVPSGTTLDLSKLADDTTVIFEGTTTWGYKEWAGPLLSIAGNKITVKGATGAVLDADGARWWDGKGGNGGKTKPKFFAAHNLKTSSITNLSIKNTPVQAVSIAGCDGLTITDMTIDDSAGDTGSLGHNTDGFDIGTSSNVTVNNAKVYNQDDCVAVNSGTDITFQNGLCSGGHGLSIGSVGGRSNNVVDTVTFYNNVIQNSVNGLRVKASVGDTGTINKVTYNKITLKNISKYGALIEQNYDGGDLKGTAGTGIPITNLVVENITGTGAVSSSGYDVVVTCGSSTSCTGWTWSNVAITGGKTYGSCTNVPSVTKCSALTIERARRSRVHALQQKLNALEHDLAIEAAETRLNLEQYAKSECRTLTDMFMLKLPRELRDMVYRHLSTKFEERIDSDYFRSTMDPVTKCYSHDEARWKTTRFPDHFWNTDYVDPEFVRELSINYYRTSSFVFGDGQGLISKFLNTDQLGLGFPPKELVSNLEVRLSAITHDRGSFRAYIFGMPKPPERLQAALEGLMELKSGSNVCVQFSTEAKCETERRELFAGALPVLFPRMQVAMLAGYQLKFVLDRKYAFRLEGDILEGLEERLWDMPDYYNTDGSSFRAASNASPFSPYTD
;
A
#
# COMPACT_ATOMS: atom_id res chain seq x y z
N MET A 1 110.76 -30.39 -2.34
CA MET A 1 111.28 -30.79 -3.66
C MET A 1 110.11 -30.97 -4.60
N HIS A 2 110.16 -30.30 -5.76
CA HIS A 2 109.09 -30.21 -6.75
C HIS A 2 108.63 -31.58 -7.25
N LEU A 3 107.32 -31.70 -7.49
CA LEU A 3 106.80 -32.60 -8.52
C LEU A 3 105.60 -31.98 -9.23
N LEU A 4 105.80 -31.81 -10.55
CA LEU A 4 104.82 -31.52 -11.58
C LEU A 4 103.68 -32.56 -11.60
N SER A 5 102.50 -32.14 -12.04
CA SER A 5 101.52 -32.95 -12.80
C SER A 5 100.53 -31.98 -13.44
N VAL A 6 100.76 -31.57 -14.69
CA VAL A 6 100.24 -32.15 -15.95
C VAL A 6 98.72 -32.28 -15.97
N VAL A 7 98.13 -31.40 -16.79
CA VAL A 7 96.73 -31.29 -17.17
C VAL A 7 96.35 -32.43 -18.11
N ALA A 8 95.24 -33.11 -17.84
CA ALA A 8 94.55 -33.98 -18.79
C ALA A 8 93.06 -33.62 -18.82
N LEU A 9 92.64 -33.06 -19.96
CA LEU A 9 91.27 -32.67 -20.28
C LEU A 9 90.47 -33.94 -20.61
N THR A 10 89.42 -34.26 -19.86
CA THR A 10 88.44 -35.30 -20.22
C THR A 10 87.07 -34.64 -20.40
N ALA A 11 86.53 -34.77 -21.62
CA ALA A 11 85.18 -34.37 -21.96
C ALA A 11 84.20 -35.39 -21.35
N SER A 12 83.25 -34.91 -20.54
CA SER A 12 82.13 -35.70 -20.05
C SER A 12 80.82 -35.10 -20.54
N LEU A 13 79.99 -35.98 -21.09
CA LEU A 13 78.70 -35.71 -21.72
C LEU A 13 77.67 -35.20 -20.71
N ALA A 14 76.85 -34.27 -21.18
CA ALA A 14 75.72 -33.70 -20.47
C ALA A 14 74.65 -34.75 -20.15
N ALA A 15 74.24 -34.81 -18.88
CA ALA A 15 72.97 -35.37 -18.44
C ALA A 15 72.06 -34.22 -17.97
N PRO A 16 70.76 -34.22 -18.33
CA PRO A 16 69.83 -33.16 -17.93
C PRO A 16 69.60 -33.22 -16.42
N ALA A 17 69.76 -32.07 -15.76
CA ALA A 17 69.41 -31.91 -14.35
C ALA A 17 67.89 -32.12 -14.19
N LEU A 18 67.52 -33.21 -13.51
CA LEU A 18 66.17 -33.42 -13.00
C LEU A 18 65.85 -32.27 -12.04
N ALA A 19 64.88 -31.44 -12.40
CA ALA A 19 64.34 -30.42 -11.53
C ALA A 19 63.84 -31.08 -10.23
N ALA A 20 64.35 -30.62 -9.09
CA ALA A 20 63.79 -30.96 -7.80
C ALA A 20 62.32 -30.50 -7.76
N PRO A 21 61.37 -31.33 -7.27
CA PRO A 21 60.00 -30.89 -7.12
C PRO A 21 59.98 -29.67 -6.20
N ALA A 22 59.31 -28.61 -6.64
CA ALA A 22 59.02 -27.45 -5.80
C ALA A 22 58.38 -27.93 -4.48
N PRO A 23 58.71 -27.33 -3.32
CA PRO A 23 58.03 -27.66 -2.08
C PRO A 23 56.53 -27.50 -2.32
N ALA A 24 55.78 -28.58 -2.10
CA ALA A 24 54.32 -28.52 -2.13
C ALA A 24 53.90 -27.42 -1.17
N ILE A 25 53.27 -26.37 -1.71
CA ILE A 25 52.59 -25.37 -0.90
C ILE A 25 51.47 -26.13 -0.22
N THR A 26 51.70 -26.56 1.02
CA THR A 26 50.63 -27.02 1.89
C THR A 26 49.58 -25.90 1.90
N PRO A 27 48.34 -26.14 1.45
CA PRO A 27 47.29 -25.15 1.63
C PRO A 27 47.26 -24.81 3.13
N ALA A 28 47.14 -23.51 3.43
CA ALA A 28 46.86 -23.08 4.80
C ALA A 28 45.69 -23.93 5.31
N PRO A 29 45.74 -24.45 6.56
CA PRO A 29 44.67 -25.27 7.08
C PRO A 29 43.36 -24.50 6.87
N GLU A 30 42.47 -25.08 6.08
CA GLU A 30 41.13 -24.59 5.87
C GLU A 30 40.57 -24.35 7.27
N ALA A 31 40.21 -23.11 7.59
CA ALA A 31 39.76 -22.74 8.92
C ALA A 31 38.65 -23.72 9.29
N ALA A 32 38.88 -24.53 10.33
CA ALA A 32 37.93 -25.52 10.77
C ALA A 32 36.59 -24.79 10.93
N VAL A 33 35.61 -25.15 10.08
CA VAL A 33 34.26 -24.59 10.15
C VAL A 33 33.71 -25.08 11.48
N VAL A 34 33.89 -24.27 12.53
CA VAL A 34 33.32 -24.53 13.85
C VAL A 34 31.82 -24.61 13.62
N LYS A 35 31.26 -25.80 13.79
CA LYS A 35 29.83 -26.03 13.60
C LYS A 35 29.09 -25.23 14.68
N ARG A 36 28.60 -24.06 14.31
CA ARG A 36 27.81 -23.18 15.18
C ARG A 36 26.42 -23.78 15.37
N ALA A 37 25.85 -23.61 16.55
CA ALA A 37 24.43 -23.81 16.76
C ALA A 37 23.68 -22.82 15.86
N THR A 38 22.63 -23.29 15.20
CA THR A 38 21.83 -22.47 14.26
C THR A 38 21.14 -21.30 14.97
N SER A 39 20.66 -21.52 16.19
CA SER A 39 20.08 -20.49 17.05
C SER A 39 20.26 -20.83 18.52
N CYS A 40 20.52 -19.82 19.34
CA CYS A 40 20.62 -19.89 20.80
C CYS A 40 19.72 -18.83 21.43
N THR A 41 18.87 -19.22 22.38
CA THR A 41 18.02 -18.29 23.13
C THR A 41 18.48 -18.18 24.57
N PHE A 42 18.68 -16.95 25.05
CA PHE A 42 19.07 -16.66 26.42
C PHE A 42 18.04 -15.73 27.06
N SER A 43 17.71 -15.98 28.33
CA SER A 43 16.65 -15.26 29.04
C SER A 43 16.94 -15.14 30.54
N GLY A 44 16.18 -14.27 31.21
CA GLY A 44 16.23 -14.10 32.66
C GLY A 44 17.57 -13.54 33.17
N SER A 45 17.86 -13.80 34.44
CA SER A 45 19.02 -13.23 35.15
C SER A 45 20.36 -13.85 34.77
N ALA A 46 20.38 -15.09 34.28
CA ALA A 46 21.59 -15.75 33.78
C ALA A 46 21.85 -15.47 32.29
N GLY A 47 20.85 -14.93 31.57
CA GLY A 47 20.88 -14.80 30.12
C GLY A 47 22.08 -14.00 29.59
N ALA A 48 22.45 -12.91 30.26
CA ALA A 48 23.59 -12.09 29.87
C ALA A 48 24.93 -12.85 29.95
N ALA A 49 25.15 -13.58 31.04
CA ALA A 49 26.37 -14.37 31.24
C ALA A 49 26.46 -15.52 30.24
N SER A 50 25.35 -16.24 30.02
CA SER A 50 25.29 -17.34 29.05
C SER A 50 25.50 -16.86 27.62
N ALA A 51 24.87 -15.74 27.22
CA ALA A 51 25.06 -15.15 25.91
C ALA A 51 26.53 -14.77 25.67
N SER A 52 27.16 -14.11 26.64
CA SER A 52 28.57 -13.72 26.53
C SER A 52 29.51 -14.93 26.41
N GLN A 53 29.25 -16.00 27.15
CA GLN A 53 30.07 -17.23 27.08
C GLN A 53 29.88 -17.99 25.75
N SER A 54 28.68 -17.96 25.16
CA SER A 54 28.34 -18.74 23.97
C SER A 54 28.34 -17.93 22.66
N GLN A 55 28.71 -16.65 22.69
CA GLN A 55 28.59 -15.74 21.55
C GLN A 55 29.33 -16.19 20.26
N ALA A 56 30.45 -16.91 20.39
CA ALA A 56 31.19 -17.46 19.25
C ALA A 56 30.55 -18.75 18.70
N ALA A 57 29.75 -19.46 19.49
CA ALA A 57 29.18 -20.76 19.16
C ALA A 57 27.79 -20.66 18.49
N CYS A 58 27.15 -19.49 18.50
CA CYS A 58 25.76 -19.31 18.08
C CYS A 58 25.66 -18.47 16.82
N ALA A 59 25.08 -19.00 15.73
CA ALA A 59 24.83 -18.25 14.48
C ALA A 59 23.77 -17.15 14.65
N THR A 60 22.70 -17.47 15.38
CA THR A 60 21.69 -16.53 15.83
C THR A 60 21.63 -16.52 17.35
N ILE A 61 21.62 -15.34 17.96
CA ILE A 61 21.48 -15.13 19.40
C ILE A 61 20.17 -14.37 19.63
N VAL A 62 19.23 -15.00 20.35
CA VAL A 62 17.98 -14.38 20.78
C VAL A 62 18.08 -14.05 22.27
N LEU A 63 17.94 -12.78 22.62
CA LEU A 63 17.96 -12.27 23.99
C LEU A 63 16.53 -11.92 24.39
N ASN A 64 15.88 -12.82 25.13
CA ASN A 64 14.47 -12.71 25.48
C ASN A 64 14.31 -12.39 26.97
N ASN A 65 13.84 -11.18 27.30
CA ASN A 65 13.64 -10.72 28.68
C ASN A 65 14.89 -10.92 29.57
N VAL A 66 16.05 -10.49 29.08
CA VAL A 66 17.32 -10.62 29.81
C VAL A 66 17.41 -9.55 30.90
N ALA A 67 17.70 -9.97 32.13
CA ALA A 67 17.97 -9.09 33.26
C ALA A 67 19.47 -9.08 33.54
N VAL A 68 20.16 -8.02 33.09
CA VAL A 68 21.61 -7.88 33.22
C VAL A 68 21.97 -7.52 34.66
N PRO A 69 22.86 -8.28 35.33
CA PRO A 69 23.24 -8.00 36.72
C PRO A 69 23.84 -6.59 36.92
N SER A 70 23.64 -6.04 38.11
CA SER A 70 24.14 -4.70 38.46
C SER A 70 25.65 -4.56 38.25
N GLY A 71 26.08 -3.52 37.54
CA GLY A 71 27.51 -3.24 37.36
C GLY A 71 28.23 -4.16 36.38
N THR A 72 27.47 -4.85 35.52
CA THR A 72 28.02 -5.74 34.48
C THR A 72 27.52 -5.31 33.11
N THR A 73 28.35 -5.56 32.10
CA THR A 73 28.01 -5.32 30.69
C THR A 73 27.33 -6.56 30.11
N LEU A 74 26.28 -6.37 29.33
CA LEU A 74 25.85 -7.37 28.36
C LEU A 74 26.86 -7.37 27.20
N ASP A 75 27.85 -8.25 27.30
CA ASP A 75 29.03 -8.25 26.43
C ASP A 75 28.89 -9.22 25.25
N LEU A 76 28.69 -8.64 24.07
CA LEU A 76 28.68 -9.29 22.75
C LEU A 76 29.80 -8.72 21.85
N SER A 77 30.96 -8.41 22.43
CA SER A 77 32.11 -7.84 21.70
C SER A 77 32.96 -8.86 20.94
N LYS A 78 32.69 -10.15 21.07
CA LYS A 78 33.45 -11.26 20.46
C LYS A 78 32.53 -12.15 19.61
N LEU A 79 31.55 -11.55 18.95
CA LEU A 79 30.69 -12.25 18.01
C LEU A 79 31.53 -12.77 16.84
N ALA A 80 31.23 -13.98 16.39
CA ALA A 80 31.78 -14.48 15.14
C ALA A 80 31.20 -13.68 13.96
N ASP A 81 31.88 -13.73 12.81
CA ASP A 81 31.36 -13.10 11.59
C ASP A 81 29.96 -13.63 11.23
N ASP A 82 29.16 -12.77 10.59
CA ASP A 82 27.81 -13.11 10.11
C ASP A 82 26.82 -13.50 11.24
N THR A 83 27.08 -13.09 12.49
CA THR A 83 26.16 -13.35 13.61
C THR A 83 24.92 -12.46 13.55
N THR A 84 23.75 -13.05 13.80
CA THR A 84 22.51 -12.30 14.05
C THR A 84 22.19 -12.23 15.53
N VAL A 85 21.92 -11.04 16.06
CA VAL A 85 21.46 -10.80 17.44
C VAL A 85 20.05 -10.23 17.40
N ILE A 86 19.13 -10.82 18.14
CA ILE A 86 17.71 -10.42 18.19
C ILE A 86 17.34 -10.15 19.65
N PHE A 87 16.86 -8.95 19.94
CA PHE A 87 16.28 -8.60 21.24
C PHE A 87 14.77 -8.84 21.23
N GLU A 88 14.27 -9.50 22.27
CA GLU A 88 12.85 -9.80 22.50
C GLU A 88 12.45 -9.43 23.93
N GLY A 89 11.19 -9.04 24.11
CA GLY A 89 10.67 -8.62 25.41
C GLY A 89 11.42 -7.41 25.98
N THR A 90 11.56 -7.33 27.30
CA THR A 90 12.23 -6.21 27.96
C THR A 90 13.60 -6.61 28.51
N THR A 91 14.68 -6.02 27.97
CA THR A 91 16.02 -6.14 28.56
C THR A 91 16.20 -5.06 29.62
N THR A 92 16.68 -5.44 30.81
CA THR A 92 16.85 -4.52 31.95
C THR A 92 18.25 -4.64 32.56
N TRP A 93 18.66 -3.62 33.32
CA TRP A 93 19.94 -3.59 34.02
C TRP A 93 19.77 -3.31 35.52
N GLY A 94 20.54 -4.02 36.36
CA GLY A 94 20.63 -3.73 37.78
C GLY A 94 21.34 -2.40 38.08
N TYR A 95 20.96 -1.74 39.18
CA TYR A 95 21.53 -0.45 39.58
C TYR A 95 22.95 -0.59 40.16
N LYS A 96 23.87 0.23 39.65
CA LYS A 96 25.19 0.49 40.24
C LYS A 96 25.69 1.84 39.74
N GLU A 97 26.43 2.58 40.54
CA GLU A 97 27.17 3.77 40.08
C GLU A 97 28.53 3.34 39.52
N TRP A 98 28.65 3.35 38.20
CA TRP A 98 29.84 2.94 37.45
C TRP A 98 29.80 3.53 36.04
N ALA A 99 30.90 3.50 35.30
CA ALA A 99 31.03 4.19 34.01
C ALA A 99 30.40 3.43 32.82
N GLY A 100 29.99 2.17 32.99
CA GLY A 100 29.48 1.33 31.90
C GLY A 100 30.59 0.79 30.98
N PRO A 101 30.25 0.34 29.75
CA PRO A 101 28.93 0.41 29.13
C PRO A 101 27.94 -0.65 29.64
N LEU A 102 26.64 -0.40 29.49
CA LEU A 102 25.57 -1.37 29.79
C LEU A 102 25.47 -2.48 28.73
N LEU A 103 25.63 -2.13 27.45
CA LEU A 103 25.62 -3.03 26.29
C LEU A 103 26.88 -2.79 25.45
N SER A 104 27.52 -3.86 24.99
CA SER A 104 28.66 -3.77 24.07
C SER A 104 28.48 -4.78 22.94
N ILE A 105 28.52 -4.31 21.68
CA ILE A 105 28.44 -5.16 20.49
C ILE A 105 29.56 -4.76 19.54
N ALA A 106 30.32 -5.75 19.08
CA ALA A 106 31.38 -5.59 18.09
C ALA A 106 31.46 -6.82 17.17
N GLY A 107 32.04 -6.64 15.98
CA GLY A 107 32.27 -7.74 15.03
C GLY A 107 32.10 -7.31 13.58
N ASN A 108 32.23 -8.29 12.68
CA ASN A 108 32.11 -8.09 11.23
C ASN A 108 30.84 -8.77 10.70
N LYS A 109 30.12 -8.09 9.81
CA LYS A 109 28.85 -8.55 9.24
C LYS A 109 27.79 -8.91 10.29
N ILE A 110 27.77 -8.17 11.39
CA ILE A 110 26.81 -8.40 12.47
C ILE A 110 25.46 -7.80 12.09
N THR A 111 24.39 -8.56 12.32
CA THR A 111 23.01 -8.08 12.15
C THR A 111 22.33 -8.03 13.51
N VAL A 112 21.97 -6.84 13.99
CA VAL A 112 21.23 -6.63 15.24
C VAL A 112 19.80 -6.22 14.94
N LYS A 113 18.82 -6.85 15.59
CA LYS A 113 17.39 -6.57 15.40
C LYS A 113 16.65 -6.43 16.73
N GLY A 114 15.73 -5.48 16.83
CA GLY A 114 14.68 -5.51 17.86
C GLY A 114 13.41 -6.15 17.30
N ALA A 115 12.91 -7.19 17.96
CA ALA A 115 11.61 -7.76 17.65
C ALA A 115 10.47 -6.77 17.98
N THR A 116 9.28 -6.99 17.42
CA THR A 116 8.12 -6.15 17.71
C THR A 116 7.83 -6.11 19.21
N GLY A 117 7.79 -4.91 19.78
CA GLY A 117 7.56 -4.70 21.21
C GLY A 117 8.80 -4.93 22.10
N ALA A 118 9.96 -5.25 21.52
CA ALA A 118 11.20 -5.35 22.29
C ALA A 118 11.67 -3.97 22.78
N VAL A 119 12.05 -3.88 24.04
CA VAL A 119 12.54 -2.64 24.67
C VAL A 119 13.79 -2.92 25.49
N LEU A 120 14.79 -2.07 25.36
CA LEU A 120 15.96 -2.04 26.22
C LEU A 120 15.77 -0.89 27.21
N ASP A 121 15.24 -1.19 28.40
CA ASP A 121 14.92 -0.20 29.42
C ASP A 121 16.03 -0.19 30.49
N ALA A 122 16.81 0.90 30.50
CA ALA A 122 17.88 1.07 31.48
C ALA A 122 17.38 1.67 32.80
N ASP A 123 16.13 2.11 32.89
CA ASP A 123 15.55 2.73 34.09
C ASP A 123 16.47 3.83 34.68
N GLY A 124 16.85 4.78 33.82
CA GLY A 124 17.84 5.84 34.04
C GLY A 124 17.50 6.81 35.16
N ALA A 125 16.23 6.92 35.54
CA ALA A 125 15.78 7.76 36.65
C ALA A 125 16.47 7.44 37.99
N ARG A 126 16.96 6.20 38.15
CA ARG A 126 17.76 5.80 39.32
C ARG A 126 19.09 6.57 39.42
N TRP A 127 19.64 7.05 38.30
CA TRP A 127 20.89 7.81 38.23
C TRP A 127 20.69 9.32 38.02
N TRP A 128 19.61 9.74 37.35
CA TRP A 128 19.40 11.14 37.01
C TRP A 128 19.39 12.05 38.25
N ASP A 129 20.20 13.10 38.18
CA ASP A 129 20.47 14.05 39.27
C ASP A 129 20.65 15.50 38.76
N GLY A 130 20.27 15.76 37.50
CA GLY A 130 20.41 17.04 36.82
C GLY A 130 21.85 17.41 36.42
N LYS A 131 22.84 16.53 36.67
CA LYS A 131 24.26 16.81 36.41
C LYS A 131 24.87 15.95 35.30
N GLY A 132 24.19 14.87 34.89
CA GLY A 132 24.63 14.03 33.77
C GLY A 132 26.06 13.53 33.95
N GLY A 133 26.89 13.67 32.91
CA GLY A 133 28.31 13.33 32.95
C GLY A 133 29.21 14.40 33.57
N ASN A 134 28.68 15.58 33.90
CA ASN A 134 29.45 16.72 34.42
C ASN A 134 29.68 16.67 35.94
N GLY A 135 29.06 15.73 36.65
CA GLY A 135 29.23 15.55 38.09
C GLY A 135 28.10 14.74 38.73
N GLY A 136 28.06 14.70 40.07
CA GLY A 136 27.06 13.95 40.81
C GLY A 136 27.36 12.45 40.86
N LYS A 137 26.33 11.61 40.70
CA LYS A 137 26.48 10.14 40.61
C LYS A 137 27.32 9.77 39.41
N THR A 138 28.11 8.69 39.52
CA THR A 138 28.74 8.07 38.33
C THR A 138 27.69 7.28 37.57
N LYS A 139 27.49 7.58 36.28
CA LYS A 139 26.39 7.05 35.47
C LYS A 139 26.95 6.23 34.31
N PRO A 140 26.42 5.02 34.04
CA PRO A 140 26.99 4.18 33.00
C PRO A 140 26.54 4.64 31.62
N LYS A 141 27.48 4.71 30.67
CA LYS A 141 27.12 4.82 29.24
C LYS A 141 26.27 3.63 28.83
N PHE A 142 25.33 3.82 27.90
CA PHE A 142 24.39 2.76 27.55
C PHE A 142 24.99 1.75 26.56
N PHE A 143 25.07 2.08 25.27
CA PHE A 143 25.43 1.14 24.20
C PHE A 143 26.74 1.52 23.50
N ALA A 144 27.76 0.69 23.66
CA ALA A 144 28.98 0.72 22.85
C ALA A 144 28.79 -0.11 21.56
N ALA A 145 28.44 0.58 20.47
CA ALA A 145 28.41 0.04 19.11
C ALA A 145 29.80 0.24 18.49
N HIS A 146 30.79 -0.53 18.95
CA HIS A 146 32.20 -0.30 18.64
C HIS A 146 32.73 -1.36 17.69
N ASN A 147 33.64 -0.98 16.80
CA ASN A 147 34.31 -1.89 15.86
C ASN A 147 33.34 -2.77 15.04
N LEU A 148 32.16 -2.23 14.72
CA LEU A 148 31.21 -2.88 13.83
C LEU A 148 31.60 -2.61 12.38
N LYS A 149 31.81 -3.69 11.62
CA LYS A 149 32.26 -3.65 10.23
C LYS A 149 31.21 -4.26 9.32
N THR A 150 30.85 -3.57 8.24
CA THR A 150 29.81 -4.03 7.28
C THR A 150 28.57 -4.57 7.99
N SER A 151 28.11 -3.88 9.03
CA SER A 151 27.12 -4.38 9.99
C SER A 151 25.84 -3.55 9.97
N SER A 152 24.76 -4.12 10.51
CA SER A 152 23.45 -3.45 10.55
C SER A 152 22.77 -3.56 11.91
N ILE A 153 22.03 -2.52 12.27
CA ILE A 153 21.18 -2.47 13.47
C ILE A 153 19.81 -1.95 13.04
N THR A 154 18.75 -2.73 13.28
CA THR A 154 17.40 -2.39 12.83
C THR A 154 16.40 -2.46 13.98
N ASN A 155 15.53 -1.45 14.08
CA ASN A 155 14.35 -1.45 14.95
C ASN A 155 14.65 -1.72 16.44
N LEU A 156 15.76 -1.18 16.97
CA LEU A 156 16.01 -1.19 18.42
C LEU A 156 15.25 -0.04 19.11
N SER A 157 14.59 -0.35 20.23
CA SER A 157 13.97 0.63 21.10
C SER A 157 14.75 0.71 22.41
N ILE A 158 15.39 1.84 22.68
CA ILE A 158 16.14 2.16 23.89
C ILE A 158 15.31 3.13 24.72
N LYS A 159 15.26 2.91 26.03
CA LYS A 159 14.47 3.74 26.94
C LYS A 159 15.24 4.10 28.21
N ASN A 160 15.09 5.34 28.64
CA ASN A 160 15.59 5.90 29.90
C ASN A 160 17.07 5.61 30.14
N THR A 161 17.94 6.06 29.25
CA THR A 161 19.38 5.90 29.40
C THR A 161 19.91 6.73 30.58
N PRO A 162 20.91 6.25 31.36
CA PRO A 162 21.44 7.01 32.49
C PRO A 162 22.20 8.29 32.11
N VAL A 163 22.82 8.30 30.92
CA VAL A 163 23.64 9.35 30.27
C VAL A 163 23.65 9.02 28.77
N GLN A 164 24.76 9.08 28.02
CA GLN A 164 24.74 8.92 26.57
C GLN A 164 24.25 7.53 26.13
N ALA A 165 23.40 7.52 25.09
CA ALA A 165 22.72 6.35 24.58
C ALA A 165 23.62 5.49 23.69
N VAL A 166 24.00 5.95 22.49
CA VAL A 166 24.75 5.13 21.53
C VAL A 166 26.10 5.76 21.23
N SER A 167 27.18 5.08 21.63
CA SER A 167 28.54 5.41 21.25
C SER A 167 28.97 4.57 20.04
N ILE A 168 29.24 5.24 18.92
CA ILE A 168 29.72 4.65 17.67
C ILE A 168 31.20 4.99 17.52
N ALA A 169 32.07 3.97 17.61
CA ALA A 169 33.52 4.17 17.56
C ALA A 169 34.22 3.05 16.81
N GLY A 170 35.17 3.39 15.94
CA GLY A 170 35.94 2.40 15.17
C GLY A 170 35.11 1.65 14.13
N CYS A 171 33.93 2.15 13.76
CA CYS A 171 33.04 1.49 12.81
C CYS A 171 33.42 1.79 11.37
N ASP A 172 33.16 0.84 10.47
CA ASP A 172 33.29 1.03 9.01
C ASP A 172 32.20 0.26 8.27
N GLY A 173 31.26 0.97 7.64
CA GLY A 173 30.11 0.37 6.97
C GLY A 173 29.02 -0.08 7.96
N LEU A 174 28.67 0.78 8.92
CA LEU A 174 27.60 0.54 9.89
C LEU A 174 26.31 1.25 9.44
N THR A 175 25.22 0.50 9.31
CA THR A 175 23.88 1.05 9.03
C THR A 175 22.94 0.83 10.21
N ILE A 176 22.39 1.90 10.76
CA ILE A 176 21.36 1.90 11.80
C ILE A 176 20.05 2.38 11.18
N THR A 177 18.96 1.62 11.31
CA THR A 177 17.66 1.95 10.74
C THR A 177 16.53 1.77 11.77
N ASP A 178 15.60 2.71 11.81
CA ASP A 178 14.37 2.65 12.64
C ASP A 178 14.65 2.54 14.15
N MET A 179 15.77 3.07 14.64
CA MET A 179 16.06 3.08 16.08
C MET A 179 15.25 4.16 16.80
N THR A 180 14.66 3.83 17.95
CA THR A 180 14.02 4.78 18.85
C THR A 180 14.80 4.88 20.15
N ILE A 181 15.15 6.09 20.57
CA ILE A 181 15.74 6.42 21.87
C ILE A 181 14.75 7.34 22.57
N ASP A 182 14.12 6.85 23.64
CA ASP A 182 13.12 7.59 24.41
C ASP A 182 13.59 7.81 25.85
N ASP A 183 14.18 8.99 26.07
CA ASP A 183 14.58 9.51 27.37
C ASP A 183 13.68 10.68 27.78
N SER A 184 12.47 10.80 27.21
CA SER A 184 11.54 11.91 27.51
C SER A 184 11.18 12.02 29.00
N ALA A 185 11.23 10.91 29.75
CA ALA A 185 11.03 10.94 31.19
C ALA A 185 12.09 11.80 31.92
N GLY A 186 13.28 11.97 31.34
CA GLY A 186 14.36 12.80 31.87
C GLY A 186 14.04 14.30 31.92
N ASP A 187 13.05 14.76 31.15
CA ASP A 187 12.58 16.16 31.18
C ASP A 187 11.92 16.49 32.54
N THR A 188 11.35 15.48 33.21
CA THR A 188 10.64 15.67 34.48
C THR A 188 11.60 16.14 35.56
N GLY A 189 11.36 17.35 36.09
CA GLY A 189 12.25 17.97 37.07
C GLY A 189 13.63 18.37 36.53
N SER A 190 13.82 18.33 35.20
CA SER A 190 15.10 18.59 34.53
C SER A 190 16.24 17.72 35.08
N LEU A 191 15.95 16.44 35.34
CA LEU A 191 16.88 15.52 35.98
C LEU A 191 17.77 14.77 34.97
N GLY A 192 17.25 14.49 33.77
CA GLY A 192 18.02 13.95 32.66
C GLY A 192 18.98 15.01 32.11
N HIS A 193 20.24 14.62 31.90
CA HIS A 193 21.29 15.53 31.40
C HIS A 193 22.42 14.71 30.76
N ASN A 194 23.00 15.19 29.66
CA ASN A 194 23.98 14.45 28.83
C ASN A 194 23.46 13.07 28.36
N THR A 195 22.20 13.00 27.96
CA THR A 195 21.56 11.82 27.39
C THR A 195 21.64 11.85 25.86
N ASP A 196 22.84 12.04 25.32
CA ASP A 196 23.09 12.15 23.88
C ASP A 196 22.54 10.93 23.12
N GLY A 197 21.92 11.15 21.96
CA GLY A 197 21.36 10.07 21.15
C GLY A 197 22.46 9.22 20.49
N PHE A 198 23.22 9.84 19.60
CA PHE A 198 24.33 9.19 18.87
C PHE A 198 25.63 10.00 18.98
N ASP A 199 26.60 9.45 19.69
CA ASP A 199 27.97 9.96 19.75
C ASP A 199 28.84 9.21 18.73
N ILE A 200 29.32 9.92 17.70
CA ILE A 200 30.13 9.32 16.63
C ILE A 200 31.57 9.82 16.72
N GLY A 201 32.53 8.89 16.73
CA GLY A 201 33.97 9.17 16.72
C GLY A 201 34.73 8.13 15.93
N THR A 202 35.86 8.51 15.32
CA THR A 202 36.82 7.60 14.65
C THR A 202 36.13 6.50 13.84
N SER A 203 35.18 6.88 12.97
CA SER A 203 34.38 5.95 12.18
C SER A 203 34.26 6.41 10.73
N SER A 204 34.01 5.47 9.82
CA SER A 204 33.79 5.72 8.40
C SER A 204 32.51 5.04 7.90
N ASN A 205 31.90 5.57 6.85
CA ASN A 205 30.76 4.93 6.16
C ASN A 205 29.62 4.55 7.14
N VAL A 206 29.21 5.50 7.99
CA VAL A 206 28.14 5.27 8.98
C VAL A 206 26.85 5.93 8.49
N THR A 207 25.77 5.16 8.41
CA THR A 207 24.44 5.68 8.09
C THR A 207 23.49 5.44 9.24
N VAL A 208 22.84 6.49 9.73
CA VAL A 208 21.72 6.42 10.67
C VAL A 208 20.49 6.95 9.95
N ASN A 209 19.49 6.09 9.78
CA ASN A 209 18.30 6.37 9.00
C ASN A 209 17.02 6.19 9.83
N ASN A 210 16.11 7.15 9.75
CA ASN A 210 14.80 7.11 10.40
C ASN A 210 14.86 6.89 11.92
N ALA A 211 15.86 7.50 12.58
CA ALA A 211 15.97 7.47 14.03
C ALA A 211 14.99 8.45 14.70
N LYS A 212 14.41 8.06 15.84
CA LYS A 212 13.58 8.92 16.68
C LYS A 212 14.26 9.09 18.04
N VAL A 213 14.61 10.32 18.39
CA VAL A 213 15.36 10.63 19.61
C VAL A 213 14.58 11.66 20.43
N TYR A 214 14.24 11.31 21.66
CA TYR A 214 13.66 12.20 22.67
C TYR A 214 14.62 12.25 23.85
N ASN A 215 15.29 13.37 24.06
CA ASN A 215 16.40 13.44 25.03
C ASN A 215 16.68 14.87 25.52
N GLN A 216 17.72 15.02 26.35
CA GLN A 216 18.14 16.29 26.96
C GLN A 216 19.51 16.81 26.50
N ASP A 217 20.13 16.19 25.48
CA ASP A 217 21.40 16.65 24.90
C ASP A 217 21.44 16.43 23.38
N ASP A 218 22.61 16.36 22.74
CA ASP A 218 22.72 16.23 21.29
C ASP A 218 21.92 15.03 20.76
N CYS A 219 21.13 15.25 19.71
CA CYS A 219 20.47 14.14 19.01
C CYS A 219 21.54 13.28 18.31
N VAL A 220 22.52 13.97 17.72
CA VAL A 220 23.75 13.39 17.17
C VAL A 220 24.90 14.36 17.45
N ALA A 221 26.03 13.83 17.89
CA ALA A 221 27.29 14.55 18.03
C ALA A 221 28.39 13.83 17.24
N VAL A 222 28.80 14.41 16.09
CA VAL A 222 29.91 13.88 15.28
C VAL A 222 31.22 14.51 15.74
N ASN A 223 31.95 13.82 16.62
CA ASN A 223 33.21 14.28 17.19
C ASN A 223 34.38 14.10 16.21
N SER A 224 34.37 13.02 15.44
CA SER A 224 35.30 12.72 14.34
C SER A 224 34.79 11.60 13.44
N GLY A 225 35.24 11.57 12.19
CA GLY A 225 34.90 10.53 11.21
C GLY A 225 34.73 11.05 9.80
N THR A 226 34.53 10.12 8.86
CA THR A 226 34.31 10.41 7.44
C THR A 226 33.08 9.68 6.90
N ASP A 227 32.40 10.26 5.91
CA ASP A 227 31.28 9.63 5.21
C ASP A 227 30.17 9.18 6.18
N ILE A 228 29.70 10.14 6.98
CA ILE A 228 28.64 9.94 7.98
C ILE A 228 27.34 10.55 7.47
N THR A 229 26.26 9.79 7.48
CA THR A 229 24.93 10.26 7.10
C THR A 229 23.94 10.05 8.24
N PHE A 230 23.23 11.10 8.64
CA PHE A 230 22.06 11.02 9.52
C PHE A 230 20.85 11.60 8.79
N GLN A 231 19.84 10.76 8.54
CA GLN A 231 18.73 11.14 7.68
C GLN A 231 17.37 10.63 8.13
N ASN A 232 16.33 11.34 7.69
CA ASN A 232 14.92 11.01 7.96
C ASN A 232 14.58 10.94 9.46
N GLY A 233 15.40 11.57 10.31
CA GLY A 233 15.28 11.47 11.76
C GLY A 233 14.33 12.51 12.37
N LEU A 234 13.85 12.19 13.56
CA LEU A 234 13.13 13.09 14.47
C LEU A 234 13.96 13.29 15.74
N CYS A 235 14.34 14.54 16.02
CA CYS A 235 15.03 14.94 17.23
C CYS A 235 14.11 15.83 18.06
N SER A 236 13.86 15.49 19.32
CA SER A 236 12.96 16.24 20.20
C SER A 236 13.55 16.42 21.61
N GLY A 237 13.42 17.61 22.19
CA GLY A 237 13.84 17.91 23.57
C GLY A 237 15.30 18.40 23.68
N GLY A 238 16.21 17.76 22.94
CA GLY A 238 17.65 17.90 23.13
C GLY A 238 18.34 19.14 22.54
N HIS A 239 19.60 18.98 22.12
CA HIS A 239 20.50 20.06 21.69
C HIS A 239 20.75 20.13 20.18
N GLY A 240 19.98 19.39 19.37
CA GLY A 240 19.98 19.49 17.91
C GLY A 240 20.95 18.53 17.21
N LEU A 241 21.32 18.87 15.98
CA LEU A 241 22.21 18.09 15.13
C LEU A 241 23.61 18.72 15.12
N SER A 242 24.53 18.11 15.85
CA SER A 242 25.83 18.69 16.17
C SER A 242 26.98 18.03 15.41
N ILE A 243 27.82 18.86 14.80
CA ILE A 243 29.23 18.54 14.59
C ILE A 243 29.99 18.97 15.84
N GLY A 244 30.77 18.04 16.39
CA GLY A 244 31.69 18.26 17.49
C GLY A 244 31.12 18.01 18.89
N SER A 245 31.87 18.37 19.94
CA SER A 245 33.06 19.21 19.84
C SER A 245 34.21 18.53 19.08
N VAL A 246 34.79 19.23 18.11
CA VAL A 246 36.00 18.76 17.39
C VAL A 246 37.19 19.46 18.04
N GLY A 247 38.26 18.71 18.33
CA GLY A 247 39.42 19.19 19.10
C GLY A 247 39.61 18.43 20.41
N GLY A 248 40.82 18.43 20.95
CA GLY A 248 41.13 17.86 22.27
C GLY A 248 41.09 16.32 22.33
N ARG A 249 40.99 15.64 21.18
CA ARG A 249 40.95 14.17 21.07
C ARG A 249 42.10 13.65 20.20
N SER A 250 42.29 12.34 20.20
CA SER A 250 43.28 11.67 19.34
C SER A 250 42.95 11.79 17.84
N ASN A 251 41.67 11.93 17.50
CA ASN A 251 41.19 12.20 16.16
C ASN A 251 40.25 13.41 16.17
N ASN A 252 40.66 14.49 15.50
CA ASN A 252 39.93 15.76 15.39
C ASN A 252 39.58 16.08 13.93
N VAL A 253 39.36 15.04 13.11
CA VAL A 253 38.98 15.20 11.71
C VAL A 253 37.54 14.80 11.52
N VAL A 254 36.74 15.73 10.99
CA VAL A 254 35.40 15.50 10.45
C VAL A 254 35.44 15.85 8.97
N ASP A 255 35.15 14.88 8.11
CA ASP A 255 35.07 15.08 6.66
C ASP A 255 33.79 14.44 6.12
N THR A 256 33.11 15.09 5.16
CA THR A 256 31.98 14.49 4.44
C THR A 256 30.88 13.95 5.37
N VAL A 257 30.17 14.86 6.03
CA VAL A 257 29.02 14.53 6.89
C VAL A 257 27.74 15.09 6.29
N THR A 258 26.67 14.31 6.23
CA THR A 258 25.38 14.72 5.69
C THR A 258 24.27 14.53 6.72
N PHE A 259 23.60 15.63 7.06
CA PHE A 259 22.30 15.63 7.74
C PHE A 259 21.21 15.91 6.70
N TYR A 260 20.33 14.94 6.42
CA TYR A 260 19.34 15.05 5.36
C TYR A 260 17.91 14.74 5.80
N ASN A 261 16.95 15.60 5.47
CA ASN A 261 15.52 15.36 5.69
C ASN A 261 15.15 15.09 7.17
N ASN A 262 15.67 15.90 8.10
CA ASN A 262 15.44 15.71 9.53
C ASN A 262 14.48 16.76 10.10
N VAL A 263 13.73 16.39 11.14
CA VAL A 263 12.91 17.30 11.94
C VAL A 263 13.56 17.48 13.31
N ILE A 264 13.80 18.73 13.70
CA ILE A 264 14.30 19.11 15.03
C ILE A 264 13.20 19.94 15.71
N GLN A 265 12.73 19.49 16.87
CA GLN A 265 11.64 20.16 17.57
C GLN A 265 11.85 20.28 19.07
N ASN A 266 11.33 21.34 19.69
CA ASN A 266 11.37 21.53 21.14
C ASN A 266 12.81 21.39 21.69
N SER A 267 13.80 21.86 20.93
CA SER A 267 15.23 21.67 21.21
C SER A 267 15.91 22.99 21.52
N VAL A 268 17.06 22.92 22.18
CA VAL A 268 17.89 24.10 22.48
C VAL A 268 18.47 24.71 21.21
N ASN A 269 19.00 23.86 20.33
CA ASN A 269 19.57 24.28 19.05
C ASN A 269 18.93 23.52 17.89
N GLY A 270 18.95 24.13 16.70
CA GLY A 270 18.71 23.44 15.44
C GLY A 270 20.00 22.83 14.90
N LEU A 271 20.68 23.57 14.01
CA LEU A 271 21.96 23.19 13.43
C LEU A 271 23.08 23.64 14.36
N ARG A 272 24.07 22.79 14.65
CA ARG A 272 25.19 23.16 15.53
C ARG A 272 26.55 22.65 15.04
N VAL A 273 27.57 23.49 15.07
CA VAL A 273 28.97 23.15 14.78
C VAL A 273 29.86 23.74 15.86
N LYS A 274 30.55 22.87 16.61
CA LYS A 274 31.40 23.21 17.76
C LYS A 274 32.86 22.87 17.48
N ALA A 275 33.68 23.87 17.16
CA ALA A 275 35.13 23.72 17.11
C ALA A 275 35.76 24.22 18.42
N SER A 276 36.51 23.34 19.08
CA SER A 276 37.16 23.64 20.35
C SER A 276 38.26 24.70 20.18
N VAL A 277 38.21 25.73 21.01
CA VAL A 277 39.22 26.79 21.02
C VAL A 277 40.56 26.26 21.55
N GLY A 278 41.67 26.69 20.94
CA GLY A 278 43.02 26.28 21.35
C GLY A 278 43.47 24.91 20.84
N ASP A 279 42.56 24.12 20.25
CA ASP A 279 42.85 22.82 19.67
C ASP A 279 43.13 22.89 18.16
N THR A 280 43.58 21.76 17.60
CA THR A 280 43.84 21.59 16.17
C THR A 280 43.04 20.43 15.57
N GLY A 281 42.64 20.57 14.31
CA GLY A 281 41.77 19.62 13.63
C GLY A 281 41.17 20.18 12.34
N THR A 282 40.15 19.52 11.81
CA THR A 282 39.47 19.94 10.57
C THR A 282 37.99 19.57 10.62
N ILE A 283 37.14 20.50 10.18
CA ILE A 283 35.73 20.24 9.85
C ILE A 283 35.54 20.60 8.37
N ASN A 284 35.30 19.59 7.54
CA ASN A 284 35.22 19.77 6.09
C ASN A 284 34.01 19.05 5.48
N LYS A 285 33.40 19.66 4.46
CA LYS A 285 32.30 19.05 3.67
C LYS A 285 31.13 18.57 4.53
N VAL A 286 30.69 19.40 5.47
CA VAL A 286 29.47 19.15 6.24
C VAL A 286 28.28 19.70 5.47
N THR A 287 27.21 18.91 5.32
CA THR A 287 25.98 19.28 4.63
C THR A 287 24.77 19.15 5.56
N TYR A 288 24.02 20.23 5.75
CA TYR A 288 22.68 20.22 6.32
C TYR A 288 21.69 20.52 5.20
N ASN A 289 20.81 19.57 4.86
CA ASN A 289 19.85 19.73 3.77
C ASN A 289 18.46 19.20 4.14
N LYS A 290 17.41 19.95 3.76
CA LYS A 290 16.00 19.62 4.05
C LYS A 290 15.74 19.45 5.56
N ILE A 291 16.20 20.42 6.37
CA ILE A 291 15.99 20.38 7.82
C ILE A 291 14.77 21.21 8.18
N THR A 292 13.85 20.64 8.97
CA THR A 292 12.70 21.36 9.52
C THR A 292 12.93 21.65 11.00
N LEU A 293 12.80 22.92 11.39
CA LEU A 293 12.94 23.39 12.76
C LEU A 293 11.56 23.76 13.33
N LYS A 294 11.30 23.39 14.60
CA LYS A 294 10.10 23.79 15.36
C LYS A 294 10.46 24.09 16.80
N ASN A 295 9.95 25.18 17.38
CA ASN A 295 10.11 25.50 18.80
C ASN A 295 11.56 25.39 19.33
N ILE A 296 12.49 26.08 18.70
CA ILE A 296 13.92 26.11 19.09
C ILE A 296 14.13 27.19 20.14
N SER A 297 14.70 26.85 21.30
CA SER A 297 14.72 27.75 22.46
C SER A 297 15.89 28.73 22.49
N LYS A 298 17.09 28.36 21.99
CA LYS A 298 18.28 29.23 21.99
C LYS A 298 18.78 29.60 20.60
N TYR A 299 19.23 28.65 19.78
CA TYR A 299 19.93 28.97 18.53
C TYR A 299 19.35 28.18 17.35
N GLY A 300 18.76 28.85 16.37
CA GLY A 300 18.30 28.16 15.16
C GLY A 300 19.45 27.51 14.38
N ALA A 301 20.54 28.25 14.19
CA ALA A 301 21.84 27.73 13.78
C ALA A 301 22.98 28.35 14.60
N LEU A 302 23.89 27.54 15.11
CA LEU A 302 25.09 27.97 15.84
C LEU A 302 26.34 27.33 15.21
N ILE A 303 27.21 28.16 14.64
CA ILE A 303 28.51 27.72 14.13
C ILE A 303 29.61 28.51 14.83
N GLU A 304 30.44 27.83 15.60
CA GLU A 304 31.42 28.48 16.47
C GLU A 304 32.80 27.82 16.47
N GLN A 305 33.85 28.65 16.57
CA GLN A 305 35.24 28.24 16.81
C GLN A 305 35.76 28.69 18.19
N ASN A 306 34.86 29.07 19.10
CA ASN A 306 35.16 29.44 20.49
C ASN A 306 34.55 28.48 21.51
N TYR A 307 34.34 27.21 21.16
CA TYR A 307 33.78 26.24 22.11
C TYR A 307 34.83 25.81 23.14
N ASP A 308 34.51 25.83 24.43
CA ASP A 308 35.41 25.42 25.53
C ASP A 308 34.73 24.49 26.56
N GLY A 309 33.60 23.90 26.19
CA GLY A 309 32.69 23.22 27.12
C GLY A 309 31.41 24.02 27.43
N GLY A 310 31.27 25.22 26.88
CA GLY A 310 29.99 25.91 26.72
C GLY A 310 29.95 26.78 25.47
N ASP A 311 28.73 27.03 24.97
CA ASP A 311 28.52 27.81 23.73
C ASP A 311 28.99 29.27 23.90
N LEU A 312 29.64 29.81 22.88
CA LEU A 312 30.03 31.21 22.70
C LEU A 312 30.95 31.79 23.79
N LYS A 313 31.92 31.01 24.27
CA LYS A 313 32.85 31.44 25.32
C LYS A 313 34.20 31.91 24.81
N GLY A 314 34.56 33.15 25.13
CA GLY A 314 35.86 33.72 24.74
C GLY A 314 35.99 34.01 23.25
N THR A 315 37.23 34.11 22.78
CA THR A 315 37.56 34.51 21.41
C THR A 315 37.70 33.30 20.49
N ALA A 316 37.12 33.38 19.29
CA ALA A 316 37.19 32.32 18.29
C ALA A 316 38.64 32.07 17.81
N GLY A 317 39.04 30.80 17.81
CA GLY A 317 40.34 30.36 17.33
C GLY A 317 40.34 29.99 15.84
N THR A 318 41.51 29.68 15.29
CA THR A 318 41.69 29.30 13.88
C THR A 318 42.25 27.89 13.70
N GLY A 319 42.50 27.16 14.80
CA GLY A 319 43.17 25.85 14.76
C GLY A 319 42.34 24.71 14.16
N ILE A 320 41.03 24.90 14.03
CA ILE A 320 40.10 23.92 13.45
C ILE A 320 39.29 24.60 12.36
N PRO A 321 39.78 24.65 11.11
CA PRO A 321 39.06 25.27 10.00
C PRO A 321 37.71 24.58 9.74
N ILE A 322 36.69 25.37 9.41
CA ILE A 322 35.35 24.92 9.00
C ILE A 322 35.18 25.24 7.52
N THR A 323 35.45 24.26 6.66
CA THR A 323 35.48 24.45 5.21
C THR A 323 34.38 23.68 4.49
N ASN A 324 33.89 24.24 3.38
CA ASN A 324 32.90 23.59 2.53
C ASN A 324 31.61 23.19 3.28
N LEU A 325 31.15 24.03 4.22
CA LEU A 325 29.86 23.85 4.90
C LEU A 325 28.72 24.21 3.96
N VAL A 326 27.78 23.28 3.77
CA VAL A 326 26.60 23.46 2.93
C VAL A 326 25.36 23.48 3.84
N VAL A 327 24.59 24.57 3.80
CA VAL A 327 23.32 24.70 4.53
C VAL A 327 22.23 25.05 3.53
N GLU A 328 21.34 24.10 3.25
CA GLU A 328 20.34 24.22 2.19
C GLU A 328 18.95 23.74 2.59
N ASN A 329 17.92 24.39 2.03
CA ASN A 329 16.51 23.98 2.19
C ASN A 329 16.09 23.83 3.66
N ILE A 330 16.40 24.84 4.49
CA ILE A 330 16.03 24.84 5.91
C ILE A 330 14.69 25.53 6.09
N THR A 331 13.74 24.85 6.72
CA THR A 331 12.39 25.35 6.99
C THR A 331 12.19 25.57 8.48
N GLY A 332 12.07 26.83 8.91
CA GLY A 332 11.99 27.21 10.32
C GLY A 332 11.50 28.64 10.52
N THR A 333 10.51 29.07 9.72
CA THR A 333 9.91 30.40 9.88
C THR A 333 9.13 30.47 11.19
N GLY A 334 9.49 31.40 12.08
CA GLY A 334 8.89 31.53 13.41
C GLY A 334 9.21 30.36 14.34
N ALA A 335 10.18 29.52 13.99
CA ALA A 335 10.54 28.35 14.77
C ALA A 335 11.40 28.68 15.99
N VAL A 336 12.16 29.78 15.96
CA VAL A 336 13.06 30.16 17.06
C VAL A 336 12.31 31.03 18.07
N SER A 337 12.50 30.76 19.36
CA SER A 337 11.95 31.57 20.45
C SER A 337 12.38 33.03 20.32
N SER A 338 11.49 33.96 20.64
CA SER A 338 11.77 35.40 20.68
C SER A 338 12.90 35.80 21.63
N SER A 339 13.23 34.95 22.62
CA SER A 339 14.37 35.13 23.51
C SER A 339 15.69 34.61 22.94
N GLY A 340 15.64 33.70 21.97
CA GLY A 340 16.80 33.09 21.30
C GLY A 340 17.33 33.91 20.13
N TYR A 341 18.18 33.29 19.32
CA TYR A 341 18.82 33.89 18.14
C TYR A 341 18.67 32.99 16.91
N ASP A 342 18.39 33.62 15.78
CA ASP A 342 18.13 32.90 14.53
C ASP A 342 19.38 32.18 14.02
N VAL A 343 20.46 32.94 13.77
CA VAL A 343 21.72 32.43 13.24
C VAL A 343 22.87 33.11 13.97
N VAL A 344 23.80 32.30 14.49
CA VAL A 344 25.02 32.73 15.16
C VAL A 344 26.23 32.11 14.48
N VAL A 345 27.19 32.95 14.09
CA VAL A 345 28.45 32.53 13.47
C VAL A 345 29.61 33.25 14.12
N THR A 346 30.53 32.51 14.75
CA THR A 346 31.75 33.02 15.37
C THR A 346 32.98 32.29 14.82
N CYS A 347 33.52 32.82 13.73
CA CYS A 347 34.75 32.32 13.12
C CYS A 347 35.96 33.14 13.63
N GLY A 348 37.11 32.47 13.78
CA GLY A 348 38.34 33.09 14.29
C GLY A 348 39.02 34.04 13.30
N SER A 349 38.93 33.76 12.00
CA SER A 349 39.42 34.64 10.93
C SER A 349 38.58 34.48 9.65
N SER A 350 38.75 35.37 8.68
CA SER A 350 38.11 35.25 7.36
C SER A 350 38.60 34.06 6.55
N THR A 351 39.66 33.38 7.00
CA THR A 351 40.25 32.20 6.34
C THR A 351 39.96 30.90 7.09
N SER A 352 39.48 30.97 8.33
CA SER A 352 39.15 29.79 9.13
C SER A 352 37.76 29.20 8.83
N CYS A 353 36.89 29.97 8.16
CA CYS A 353 35.58 29.53 7.67
C CYS A 353 35.42 29.91 6.20
N THR A 354 35.52 28.96 5.28
CA THR A 354 35.57 29.24 3.82
C THR A 354 34.85 28.19 2.97
N GLY A 355 34.47 28.56 1.75
CA GLY A 355 33.82 27.65 0.80
C GLY A 355 32.38 27.29 1.16
N TRP A 356 31.70 28.10 1.97
CA TRP A 356 30.34 27.79 2.41
C TRP A 356 29.31 28.03 1.30
N THR A 357 28.25 27.22 1.32
CA THR A 357 27.04 27.41 0.52
C THR A 357 25.86 27.59 1.46
N TRP A 358 25.03 28.60 1.21
CA TRP A 358 23.88 28.93 2.05
C TRP A 358 22.68 29.31 1.18
N SER A 359 21.76 28.37 0.94
CA SER A 359 20.69 28.55 -0.04
C SER A 359 19.33 28.07 0.49
N ASN A 360 18.25 28.79 0.20
CA ASN A 360 16.90 28.46 0.67
C ASN A 360 16.80 28.17 2.19
N VAL A 361 17.35 29.07 3.01
CA VAL A 361 17.39 28.93 4.48
C VAL A 361 16.42 29.92 5.14
N ALA A 362 15.39 29.39 5.79
CA ALA A 362 14.44 30.15 6.58
C ALA A 362 14.55 29.73 8.06
N ILE A 363 15.28 30.51 8.85
CA ILE A 363 15.37 30.38 10.31
C ILE A 363 15.00 31.74 10.88
N THR A 364 13.83 31.84 11.52
CA THR A 364 13.32 33.11 12.08
C THR A 364 12.53 32.89 13.38
N GLY A 365 12.26 33.99 14.07
CA GLY A 365 11.44 34.06 15.28
C GLY A 365 12.21 34.61 16.47
N GLY A 366 13.53 34.39 16.48
CA GLY A 366 14.46 34.93 17.46
C GLY A 366 15.06 36.27 17.06
N LYS A 367 16.09 36.66 17.81
CA LYS A 367 16.83 37.90 17.63
C LYS A 367 17.96 37.72 16.61
N THR A 368 18.42 38.86 16.09
CA THR A 368 19.72 38.92 15.39
C THR A 368 20.84 38.93 16.43
N TYR A 369 21.86 38.09 16.22
CA TYR A 369 23.06 38.09 17.07
C TYR A 369 24.06 39.13 16.57
N GLY A 370 24.27 40.20 17.35
CA GLY A 370 25.09 41.35 16.94
C GLY A 370 26.61 41.13 17.00
N SER A 371 27.06 40.06 17.67
CA SER A 371 28.48 39.80 17.94
C SER A 371 29.08 38.70 17.07
N CYS A 372 28.49 38.44 15.90
CA CYS A 372 29.08 37.51 14.95
C CYS A 372 30.44 38.01 14.44
N THR A 373 31.37 37.08 14.21
CA THR A 373 32.74 37.40 13.79
C THR A 373 33.13 36.60 12.56
N ASN A 374 33.81 37.27 11.61
CA ASN A 374 34.38 36.67 10.40
C ASN A 374 33.40 35.79 9.61
N VAL A 375 32.14 36.24 9.52
CA VAL A 375 31.05 35.53 8.86
C VAL A 375 31.31 35.45 7.34
N PRO A 376 31.26 34.26 6.72
CA PRO A 376 31.35 34.16 5.26
C PRO A 376 30.24 34.94 4.56
N SER A 377 30.55 35.62 3.45
CA SER A 377 29.64 36.56 2.77
C SER A 377 28.31 35.97 2.30
N VAL A 378 28.25 34.64 2.09
CA VAL A 378 27.05 33.89 1.69
C VAL A 378 26.02 33.79 2.81
N THR A 379 26.40 33.99 4.06
CA THR A 379 25.52 33.91 5.23
C THR A 379 25.52 35.21 6.01
N LYS A 380 24.46 35.44 6.79
CA LYS A 380 24.29 36.62 7.63
C LYS A 380 23.69 36.19 8.95
N CYS A 381 24.15 36.79 10.03
CA CYS A 381 23.53 36.61 11.36
C CYS A 381 22.19 37.35 11.50
N SER A 382 21.84 38.20 10.52
CA SER A 382 20.54 38.87 10.44
C SER A 382 19.60 38.18 9.44
N ALA A 383 18.34 38.07 9.83
CA ALA A 383 17.29 37.67 8.93
C ALA A 383 16.95 38.82 7.96
N LEU A 384 17.08 38.61 6.63
CA LEU A 384 16.61 39.54 5.58
C LEU A 384 15.09 39.76 5.72
N THR A 385 14.69 40.76 6.51
CA THR A 385 13.37 40.84 7.15
C THR A 385 12.24 41.12 6.16
N ILE A 386 12.49 41.89 5.10
CA ILE A 386 11.44 42.43 4.20
C ILE A 386 11.05 41.41 3.12
N GLU A 387 12.04 40.77 2.49
CA GLU A 387 11.81 39.71 1.48
C GLU A 387 11.15 38.47 2.14
N ARG A 388 11.50 38.19 3.42
CA ARG A 388 10.94 37.09 4.22
C ARG A 388 9.49 37.34 4.63
N ALA A 389 9.13 38.54 5.10
CA ALA A 389 7.74 38.86 5.46
C ALA A 389 6.78 38.71 4.27
N ARG A 390 7.22 39.09 3.06
CA ARG A 390 6.44 38.91 1.83
C ARG A 390 6.23 37.43 1.49
N ARG A 391 7.28 36.61 1.57
CA ARG A 391 7.20 35.17 1.26
C ARG A 391 6.42 34.36 2.31
N SER A 392 6.57 34.69 3.60
CA SER A 392 5.75 34.07 4.67
C SER A 392 4.27 34.41 4.51
N ARG A 393 3.93 35.63 4.07
CA ARG A 393 2.55 36.01 3.80
C ARG A 393 1.96 35.23 2.61
N VAL A 394 2.75 35.00 1.55
CA VAL A 394 2.34 34.14 0.43
C VAL A 394 2.11 32.70 0.89
N HIS A 395 3.01 32.14 1.70
CA HIS A 395 2.86 30.76 2.19
C HIS A 395 1.66 30.60 3.15
N ALA A 396 1.42 31.57 4.03
CA ALA A 396 0.24 31.60 4.90
C ALA A 396 -1.07 31.71 4.10
N LEU A 397 -1.08 32.46 3.00
CA LEU A 397 -2.22 32.51 2.08
C LEU A 397 -2.44 31.17 1.38
N GLN A 398 -1.37 30.48 0.98
CA GLN A 398 -1.49 29.15 0.37
C GLN A 398 -2.04 28.11 1.34
N GLN A 399 -1.59 28.12 2.60
CA GLN A 399 -2.14 27.21 3.63
C GLN A 399 -3.62 27.48 3.90
N LYS A 400 -4.02 28.76 3.94
CA LYS A 400 -5.43 29.12 4.06
C LYS A 400 -6.25 28.67 2.85
N LEU A 401 -5.71 28.79 1.64
CA LEU A 401 -6.38 28.31 0.43
C LEU A 401 -6.60 26.79 0.50
N ASN A 402 -5.57 26.02 0.85
CA ASN A 402 -5.68 24.57 0.97
C ASN A 402 -6.68 24.15 2.07
N ALA A 403 -6.73 24.88 3.19
CA ALA A 403 -7.71 24.64 4.25
C ALA A 403 -9.13 24.93 3.74
N LEU A 404 -9.33 26.04 3.02
CA LEU A 404 -10.62 26.40 2.45
C LEU A 404 -11.09 25.38 1.40
N GLU A 405 -10.17 24.86 0.57
CA GLU A 405 -10.45 23.80 -0.40
C GLU A 405 -10.85 22.50 0.29
N HIS A 406 -10.23 22.19 1.43
CA HIS A 406 -10.59 21.02 2.25
C HIS A 406 -11.96 21.20 2.90
N ASP A 407 -12.23 22.35 3.51
CA ASP A 407 -13.53 22.67 4.11
C ASP A 407 -14.65 22.63 3.08
N LEU A 408 -14.41 23.19 1.88
CA LEU A 408 -15.35 23.11 0.76
C LEU A 408 -15.61 21.66 0.33
N ALA A 409 -14.59 20.80 0.35
CA ALA A 409 -14.75 19.38 0.03
C ALA A 409 -15.59 18.65 1.10
N ILE A 410 -15.41 18.99 2.38
CA ILE A 410 -16.24 18.45 3.48
C ILE A 410 -17.68 18.92 3.32
N GLU A 411 -17.91 20.22 3.16
CA GLU A 411 -19.25 20.80 3.03
C GLU A 411 -19.98 20.24 1.79
N ALA A 412 -19.27 20.06 0.67
CA ALA A 412 -19.81 19.42 -0.52
C ALA A 412 -20.19 17.95 -0.27
N ALA A 413 -19.38 17.21 0.49
CA ALA A 413 -19.67 15.82 0.85
C ALA A 413 -20.88 15.71 1.80
N GLU A 414 -20.97 16.59 2.81
CA GLU A 414 -22.10 16.68 3.73
C GLU A 414 -23.39 17.07 3.00
N THR A 415 -23.31 18.08 2.13
CA THR A 415 -24.45 18.50 1.30
C THR A 415 -24.93 17.35 0.42
N ARG A 416 -24.01 16.58 -0.18
CA ARG A 416 -24.37 15.40 -0.98
C ARG A 416 -25.07 14.32 -0.14
N LEU A 417 -24.57 14.06 1.07
CA LEU A 417 -25.19 13.08 1.98
C LEU A 417 -26.60 13.52 2.40
N ASN A 418 -26.78 14.80 2.73
CA ASN A 418 -28.07 15.37 3.09
C ASN A 418 -29.06 15.32 1.93
N LEU A 419 -28.60 15.63 0.71
CA LEU A 419 -29.41 15.52 -0.51
C LEU A 419 -29.81 14.06 -0.78
N GLU A 420 -28.92 13.11 -0.57
CA GLU A 420 -29.22 11.68 -0.74
C GLU A 420 -30.28 11.21 0.28
N GLN A 421 -30.13 11.60 1.56
CA GLN A 421 -31.12 11.29 2.60
C GLN A 421 -32.47 11.93 2.30
N TYR A 422 -32.49 13.19 1.85
CA TYR A 422 -33.70 13.88 1.43
C TYR A 422 -34.37 13.16 0.24
N ALA A 423 -33.60 12.79 -0.78
CA ALA A 423 -34.11 12.04 -1.93
C ALA A 423 -34.72 10.69 -1.53
N LYS A 424 -34.07 9.94 -0.61
CA LYS A 424 -34.61 8.69 -0.05
C LYS A 424 -35.96 8.93 0.65
N SER A 425 -36.04 9.97 1.48
CA SER A 425 -37.27 10.32 2.20
C SER A 425 -38.41 10.69 1.25
N GLU A 426 -38.14 11.52 0.24
CA GLU A 426 -39.16 11.96 -0.72
C GLU A 426 -39.63 10.83 -1.62
N CYS A 427 -38.71 10.02 -2.16
CA CYS A 427 -39.06 8.84 -2.96
C CYS A 427 -39.94 7.88 -2.16
N ARG A 428 -39.60 7.64 -0.88
CA ARG A 428 -40.36 6.74 -0.03
C ARG A 428 -41.75 7.27 0.26
N THR A 429 -41.85 8.55 0.60
CA THR A 429 -43.13 9.22 0.84
C THR A 429 -44.05 9.13 -0.38
N LEU A 430 -43.50 9.33 -1.57
CA LEU A 430 -44.24 9.20 -2.82
C LEU A 430 -44.74 7.77 -3.04
N THR A 431 -43.90 6.76 -2.83
CA THR A 431 -44.32 5.37 -3.00
C THR A 431 -45.31 4.92 -1.93
N ASP A 432 -45.17 5.37 -0.69
CA ASP A 432 -46.13 5.09 0.37
C ASP A 432 -47.50 5.68 0.01
N MET A 433 -47.53 6.92 -0.49
CA MET A 433 -48.75 7.54 -1.01
C MET A 433 -49.34 6.77 -2.20
N PHE A 434 -48.50 6.34 -3.14
CA PHE A 434 -48.92 5.53 -4.29
C PHE A 434 -49.60 4.23 -3.83
N MET A 435 -48.99 3.52 -2.88
CA MET A 435 -49.52 2.27 -2.33
C MET A 435 -50.81 2.48 -1.54
N LEU A 436 -50.91 3.57 -0.77
CA LEU A 436 -52.06 3.87 0.08
C LEU A 436 -53.26 4.45 -0.68
N LYS A 437 -53.03 5.27 -1.71
CA LYS A 437 -54.09 6.07 -2.36
C LYS A 437 -54.60 5.48 -3.66
N LEU A 438 -53.77 4.75 -4.40
CA LEU A 438 -54.20 4.20 -5.69
C LEU A 438 -54.81 2.81 -5.53
N PRO A 439 -56.00 2.55 -6.10
CA PRO A 439 -56.55 1.21 -6.26
C PRO A 439 -55.62 0.30 -7.04
N ARG A 440 -55.79 -1.01 -6.85
CA ARG A 440 -54.88 -2.03 -7.40
C ARG A 440 -54.79 -1.96 -8.93
N GLU A 441 -55.90 -1.67 -9.61
CA GLU A 441 -55.99 -1.62 -11.06
C GLU A 441 -55.11 -0.50 -11.65
N LEU A 442 -55.12 0.68 -11.01
CA LEU A 442 -54.28 1.80 -11.42
C LEU A 442 -52.81 1.54 -11.12
N ARG A 443 -52.49 0.89 -9.99
CA ARG A 443 -51.11 0.49 -9.69
C ARG A 443 -50.59 -0.49 -10.74
N ASP A 444 -51.38 -1.49 -11.11
CA ASP A 444 -51.01 -2.47 -12.14
C ASP A 444 -50.80 -1.83 -13.53
N MET A 445 -51.53 -0.76 -13.88
CA MET A 445 -51.27 0.03 -15.10
C MET A 445 -49.92 0.75 -15.04
N VAL A 446 -49.59 1.35 -13.89
CA VAL A 446 -48.30 2.04 -13.69
C VAL A 446 -47.15 1.02 -13.70
N TYR A 447 -47.28 -0.08 -12.97
CA TYR A 447 -46.28 -1.16 -13.00
C TYR A 447 -46.08 -1.70 -14.40
N ARG A 448 -47.15 -1.91 -15.16
CA ARG A 448 -47.05 -2.34 -16.54
C ARG A 448 -46.20 -1.38 -17.37
N HIS A 449 -46.38 -0.08 -17.20
CA HIS A 449 -45.56 0.92 -17.87
C HIS A 449 -44.09 0.89 -17.45
N LEU A 450 -43.82 0.70 -16.15
CA LEU A 450 -42.47 0.75 -15.58
C LEU A 450 -41.64 -0.51 -15.86
N SER A 451 -42.24 -1.70 -15.82
CA SER A 451 -41.51 -2.96 -15.86
C SER A 451 -41.81 -3.86 -17.06
N THR A 452 -42.88 -3.67 -17.83
CA THR A 452 -43.20 -4.61 -18.91
C THR A 452 -42.17 -4.55 -20.05
N LYS A 453 -41.65 -5.72 -20.41
CA LYS A 453 -40.83 -5.93 -21.60
C LYS A 453 -41.65 -6.54 -22.72
N PHE A 454 -41.59 -5.95 -23.90
CA PHE A 454 -42.20 -6.52 -25.10
C PHE A 454 -41.53 -7.84 -25.53
N GLU A 455 -40.21 -7.90 -25.41
CA GLU A 455 -39.38 -9.09 -25.67
C GLU A 455 -38.17 -9.02 -24.74
N GLU A 456 -38.02 -10.02 -23.85
CA GLU A 456 -36.85 -10.22 -23.01
C GLU A 456 -36.17 -11.53 -23.41
N ARG A 457 -34.93 -11.47 -23.91
CA ARG A 457 -34.21 -12.67 -24.36
C ARG A 457 -33.51 -13.36 -23.19
N ILE A 458 -33.81 -14.64 -23.00
CA ILE A 458 -33.20 -15.48 -21.98
C ILE A 458 -32.24 -16.47 -22.64
N ASP A 459 -30.95 -16.20 -22.54
CA ASP A 459 -29.87 -17.05 -23.03
C ASP A 459 -28.92 -17.50 -21.91
N SER A 460 -27.78 -18.12 -22.26
CA SER A 460 -26.80 -18.54 -21.25
C SER A 460 -26.13 -17.37 -20.53
N ASP A 461 -26.03 -16.21 -21.17
CA ASP A 461 -25.37 -15.03 -20.62
C ASP A 461 -26.30 -14.25 -19.68
N TYR A 462 -27.63 -14.39 -19.84
CA TYR A 462 -28.63 -13.93 -18.88
C TYR A 462 -28.30 -14.34 -17.43
N PHE A 463 -27.69 -15.52 -17.24
CA PHE A 463 -27.32 -16.05 -15.92
C PHE A 463 -25.86 -15.78 -15.53
N ARG A 464 -25.04 -15.23 -16.42
CA ARG A 464 -23.61 -14.96 -16.19
C ARG A 464 -23.30 -13.51 -15.83
N SER A 465 -24.27 -12.60 -15.99
CA SER A 465 -24.06 -11.19 -15.68
C SER A 465 -23.70 -10.98 -14.21
N THR A 466 -22.61 -10.27 -13.94
CA THR A 466 -22.28 -9.72 -12.60
C THR A 466 -23.16 -8.52 -12.22
N MET A 467 -24.08 -8.11 -13.11
CA MET A 467 -25.02 -7.03 -12.87
C MET A 467 -26.17 -7.48 -11.97
N ASP A 468 -26.64 -6.55 -11.14
CA ASP A 468 -27.82 -6.70 -10.30
C ASP A 468 -29.01 -7.22 -11.13
N PRO A 469 -29.68 -8.33 -10.73
CA PRO A 469 -30.84 -8.88 -11.43
C PRO A 469 -31.92 -7.85 -11.78
N VAL A 470 -32.07 -6.81 -10.95
CA VAL A 470 -33.09 -5.78 -11.13
C VAL A 470 -32.81 -4.90 -12.36
N THR A 471 -31.55 -4.81 -12.78
CA THR A 471 -31.19 -4.09 -14.02
C THR A 471 -31.78 -4.69 -15.29
N LYS A 472 -32.32 -5.91 -15.23
CA LYS A 472 -32.96 -6.61 -16.34
C LYS A 472 -34.46 -6.32 -16.45
N CYS A 473 -35.05 -5.69 -15.43
CA CYS A 473 -36.48 -5.44 -15.33
C CYS A 473 -36.93 -4.07 -15.89
N TYR A 474 -36.01 -3.25 -16.40
CA TYR A 474 -36.32 -1.92 -16.95
C TYR A 474 -37.12 -1.99 -18.27
N SER A 475 -38.18 -1.20 -18.48
CA SER A 475 -38.92 -1.22 -19.75
C SER A 475 -38.14 -0.64 -20.96
N HIS A 476 -38.71 -0.71 -22.17
CA HIS A 476 -38.08 -0.48 -23.49
C HIS A 476 -37.48 0.93 -23.75
N ASP A 477 -37.58 1.89 -22.84
CA ASP A 477 -37.01 3.24 -23.02
C ASP A 477 -35.57 3.37 -22.47
N GLU A 478 -34.81 2.29 -22.57
CA GLU A 478 -33.44 2.14 -22.07
C GLU A 478 -32.50 3.23 -22.64
N ALA A 479 -32.75 3.71 -23.86
CA ALA A 479 -31.98 4.77 -24.51
C ALA A 479 -32.22 6.16 -23.87
N ARG A 480 -33.46 6.48 -23.48
CA ARG A 480 -33.78 7.69 -22.72
C ARG A 480 -33.27 7.62 -21.29
N TRP A 481 -33.26 6.41 -20.70
CA TRP A 481 -32.85 6.22 -19.32
C TRP A 481 -31.32 6.25 -19.17
N LYS A 482 -30.58 5.69 -20.13
CA LYS A 482 -29.10 5.77 -20.19
C LYS A 482 -28.54 7.18 -20.41
N THR A 483 -29.26 8.05 -21.12
CA THR A 483 -28.77 9.40 -21.49
C THR A 483 -28.83 10.41 -20.34
N THR A 484 -29.65 10.17 -19.32
CA THR A 484 -29.93 11.19 -18.28
C THR A 484 -29.32 10.90 -16.90
N ARG A 485 -28.58 9.79 -16.74
CA ARG A 485 -28.00 9.36 -15.44
C ARG A 485 -29.01 9.45 -14.28
N PHE A 486 -30.26 9.02 -14.50
CA PHE A 486 -31.20 8.90 -13.40
C PHE A 486 -30.73 7.78 -12.48
N PRO A 487 -30.56 8.02 -11.17
CA PRO A 487 -30.33 6.95 -10.21
C PRO A 487 -31.63 6.17 -10.01
N ASP A 488 -31.52 4.85 -10.10
CA ASP A 488 -32.59 3.86 -10.25
C ASP A 488 -33.38 3.61 -8.94
N HIS A 489 -33.97 4.68 -8.39
CA HIS A 489 -34.54 4.67 -7.05
C HIS A 489 -35.77 3.76 -6.88
N PHE A 490 -36.58 3.56 -7.92
CA PHE A 490 -37.86 2.84 -7.80
C PHE A 490 -37.74 1.30 -7.75
N TRP A 491 -36.53 0.80 -7.92
CA TRP A 491 -36.18 -0.61 -7.73
C TRP A 491 -35.34 -0.85 -6.47
N ASN A 492 -34.82 0.21 -5.86
CA ASN A 492 -33.97 0.13 -4.68
C ASN A 492 -34.82 0.32 -3.42
N THR A 493 -34.82 -0.69 -2.56
CA THR A 493 -35.55 -0.68 -1.28
C THR A 493 -35.07 0.37 -0.28
N ASP A 494 -33.91 1.00 -0.52
CA ASP A 494 -33.45 2.18 0.25
C ASP A 494 -34.24 3.46 -0.07
N TYR A 495 -34.91 3.50 -1.23
CA TYR A 495 -35.62 4.68 -1.73
C TYR A 495 -37.13 4.48 -1.81
N VAL A 496 -37.61 3.24 -1.91
CA VAL A 496 -39.03 2.94 -2.07
C VAL A 496 -39.45 1.77 -1.19
N ASP A 497 -40.75 1.66 -0.92
CA ASP A 497 -41.27 0.60 -0.07
C ASP A 497 -41.00 -0.81 -0.65
N PRO A 498 -40.57 -1.80 0.16
CA PRO A 498 -40.33 -3.16 -0.33
C PRO A 498 -41.55 -3.82 -0.98
N GLU A 499 -42.77 -3.51 -0.53
CA GLU A 499 -44.00 -4.04 -1.13
C GLU A 499 -44.23 -3.43 -2.53
N PHE A 500 -43.85 -2.17 -2.75
CA PHE A 500 -43.88 -1.56 -4.08
C PHE A 500 -42.95 -2.32 -5.05
N VAL A 501 -41.71 -2.59 -4.63
CA VAL A 501 -40.74 -3.35 -5.45
C VAL A 501 -41.24 -4.77 -5.71
N ARG A 502 -41.87 -5.39 -4.71
CA ARG A 502 -42.49 -6.72 -4.82
C ARG A 502 -43.64 -6.72 -5.83
N GLU A 503 -44.62 -5.81 -5.73
CA GLU A 503 -45.73 -5.69 -6.68
C GLU A 503 -45.21 -5.42 -8.11
N LEU A 504 -44.21 -4.55 -8.25
CA LEU A 504 -43.56 -4.22 -9.53
C LEU A 504 -42.84 -5.42 -10.16
N SER A 505 -42.10 -6.18 -9.36
CA SER A 505 -41.40 -7.42 -9.77
C SER A 505 -42.38 -8.52 -10.17
N ILE A 506 -43.49 -8.65 -9.45
CA ILE A 506 -44.57 -9.57 -9.80
C ILE A 506 -45.19 -9.18 -11.14
N ASN A 507 -45.41 -7.89 -11.36
CA ASN A 507 -45.96 -7.38 -12.62
C ASN A 507 -45.02 -7.69 -13.79
N TYR A 508 -43.70 -7.46 -13.64
CA TYR A 508 -42.67 -7.81 -14.64
C TYR A 508 -42.84 -9.23 -15.19
N TYR A 509 -42.90 -10.24 -14.32
CA TYR A 509 -43.08 -11.63 -14.74
C TYR A 509 -44.45 -11.91 -15.37
N ARG A 510 -45.50 -11.21 -14.92
CA ARG A 510 -46.86 -11.43 -15.41
C ARG A 510 -47.10 -10.83 -16.79
N THR A 511 -46.51 -9.68 -17.08
CA THR A 511 -46.83 -8.90 -18.29
C THR A 511 -45.79 -9.03 -19.39
N SER A 512 -44.52 -9.29 -19.04
CA SER A 512 -43.44 -9.38 -20.02
C SER A 512 -43.50 -10.67 -20.84
N SER A 513 -42.93 -10.63 -22.04
CA SER A 513 -42.74 -11.80 -22.90
C SER A 513 -41.30 -12.27 -22.85
N PHE A 514 -41.08 -13.50 -22.40
CA PHE A 514 -39.74 -14.09 -22.27
C PHE A 514 -39.43 -15.00 -23.46
N VAL A 515 -38.35 -14.70 -24.18
CA VAL A 515 -37.97 -15.37 -25.43
C VAL A 515 -36.74 -16.24 -25.20
N PHE A 516 -36.88 -17.53 -25.47
CA PHE A 516 -35.84 -18.54 -25.32
C PHE A 516 -35.35 -19.03 -26.68
N GLY A 517 -34.06 -19.40 -26.75
CA GLY A 517 -33.50 -20.13 -27.88
C GLY A 517 -33.57 -21.65 -27.69
N ASP A 518 -32.76 -22.40 -28.43
CA ASP A 518 -32.63 -23.85 -28.38
C ASP A 518 -31.66 -24.36 -27.27
N GLY A 519 -31.47 -23.56 -26.21
CA GLY A 519 -30.61 -23.90 -25.09
C GLY A 519 -31.28 -24.90 -24.15
N GLN A 520 -30.66 -26.05 -23.94
CA GLN A 520 -31.16 -27.10 -23.05
C GLN A 520 -31.24 -26.60 -21.59
N GLY A 521 -32.38 -26.83 -20.94
CA GLY A 521 -32.59 -26.53 -19.52
C GLY A 521 -32.71 -25.05 -19.15
N LEU A 522 -32.63 -24.12 -20.11
CA LEU A 522 -32.72 -22.68 -19.82
C LEU A 522 -34.10 -22.25 -19.30
N ILE A 523 -35.18 -22.80 -19.87
CA ILE A 523 -36.55 -22.53 -19.41
C ILE A 523 -36.71 -22.97 -17.97
N SER A 524 -36.38 -24.22 -17.66
CA SER A 524 -36.49 -24.76 -16.29
C SER A 524 -35.62 -23.96 -15.31
N LYS A 525 -34.39 -23.60 -15.71
CA LYS A 525 -33.52 -22.76 -14.88
C LYS A 525 -34.13 -21.38 -14.60
N PHE A 526 -34.66 -20.70 -15.62
CA PHE A 526 -35.31 -19.40 -15.46
C PHE A 526 -36.54 -19.50 -14.55
N LEU A 527 -37.42 -20.46 -14.82
CA LEU A 527 -38.68 -20.66 -14.12
C LEU A 527 -38.51 -21.03 -12.65
N ASN A 528 -37.39 -21.66 -12.27
CA ASN A 528 -37.13 -22.08 -10.88
C ASN A 528 -36.12 -21.21 -10.12
N THR A 529 -35.51 -20.21 -10.76
CA THR A 529 -34.55 -19.34 -10.08
C THR A 529 -35.23 -18.04 -9.68
N ASP A 530 -35.42 -17.85 -8.37
CA ASP A 530 -35.87 -16.56 -7.82
C ASP A 530 -34.73 -15.54 -7.83
N GLN A 531 -34.55 -14.86 -8.97
CA GLN A 531 -33.51 -13.84 -9.12
C GLN A 531 -33.88 -12.50 -8.47
N LEU A 532 -35.17 -12.25 -8.21
CA LEU A 532 -35.66 -10.99 -7.65
C LEU A 532 -35.98 -11.07 -6.14
N GLY A 533 -35.75 -12.23 -5.51
CA GLY A 533 -35.93 -12.41 -4.07
C GLY A 533 -37.40 -12.35 -3.62
N LEU A 534 -38.34 -12.77 -4.46
CA LEU A 534 -39.78 -12.77 -4.16
C LEU A 534 -40.18 -13.81 -3.10
N GLY A 535 -39.32 -14.78 -2.83
CA GLY A 535 -39.56 -15.92 -1.94
C GLY A 535 -40.26 -17.10 -2.63
N PHE A 536 -40.48 -17.01 -3.94
CA PHE A 536 -41.09 -18.05 -4.75
C PHE A 536 -40.63 -17.96 -6.22
N PRO A 537 -40.58 -19.10 -6.94
CA PRO A 537 -40.00 -19.16 -8.28
C PRO A 537 -40.88 -18.49 -9.35
N PRO A 538 -40.28 -17.91 -10.42
CA PRO A 538 -41.02 -17.27 -11.52
C PRO A 538 -42.09 -18.11 -12.20
N LYS A 539 -42.00 -19.45 -12.13
CA LYS A 539 -42.99 -20.39 -12.71
C LYS A 539 -44.44 -20.13 -12.33
N GLU A 540 -44.66 -19.54 -11.15
CA GLU A 540 -46.01 -19.20 -10.66
C GLU A 540 -46.55 -17.89 -11.26
N LEU A 541 -45.69 -17.08 -11.88
CA LEU A 541 -46.03 -15.73 -12.35
C LEU A 541 -45.99 -15.59 -13.87
N VAL A 542 -45.00 -16.22 -14.52
CA VAL A 542 -44.76 -16.10 -15.96
C VAL A 542 -46.01 -16.45 -16.76
N SER A 543 -46.48 -15.49 -17.55
CA SER A 543 -47.71 -15.64 -18.34
C SER A 543 -47.47 -15.71 -19.85
N ASN A 544 -46.37 -15.15 -20.36
CA ASN A 544 -46.04 -15.14 -21.78
C ASN A 544 -44.63 -15.67 -22.00
N LEU A 545 -44.51 -16.74 -22.76
CA LEU A 545 -43.23 -17.36 -23.08
C LEU A 545 -43.18 -17.72 -24.57
N GLU A 546 -42.09 -17.37 -25.21
CA GLU A 546 -41.80 -17.73 -26.60
C GLU A 546 -40.52 -18.57 -26.69
N VAL A 547 -40.55 -19.65 -27.48
CA VAL A 547 -39.36 -20.45 -27.79
C VAL A 547 -39.09 -20.34 -29.28
N ARG A 548 -37.91 -19.85 -29.64
CA ARG A 548 -37.44 -19.70 -31.02
C ARG A 548 -36.47 -20.82 -31.37
N LEU A 549 -36.89 -21.67 -32.29
CA LEU A 549 -36.15 -22.82 -32.79
C LEU A 549 -35.82 -22.59 -34.27
N SER A 550 -34.64 -23.02 -34.73
CA SER A 550 -34.28 -23.01 -36.16
C SER A 550 -33.77 -24.38 -36.61
N ALA A 551 -34.17 -24.78 -37.81
CA ALA A 551 -33.73 -25.97 -38.52
C ALA A 551 -32.96 -25.57 -39.79
N ILE A 552 -31.91 -26.32 -40.13
CA ILE A 552 -31.17 -26.18 -41.39
C ILE A 552 -30.84 -27.58 -41.91
N THR A 553 -31.01 -27.84 -43.22
CA THR A 553 -30.65 -29.09 -43.88
C THR A 553 -29.15 -29.15 -44.22
N HIS A 554 -28.52 -30.30 -43.94
CA HIS A 554 -27.30 -30.71 -44.62
C HIS A 554 -27.48 -32.15 -45.10
N ASP A 555 -27.91 -32.24 -46.36
CA ASP A 555 -28.03 -33.43 -47.19
C ASP A 555 -29.01 -34.53 -46.71
N ARG A 556 -29.89 -34.91 -47.64
CA ARG A 556 -30.83 -36.05 -47.68
C ARG A 556 -31.21 -36.68 -46.33
N GLY A 557 -32.28 -36.15 -45.73
CA GLY A 557 -33.21 -36.95 -44.92
C GLY A 557 -33.02 -36.96 -43.40
N SER A 558 -32.13 -36.13 -42.82
CA SER A 558 -32.03 -36.01 -41.35
C SER A 558 -32.40 -34.60 -40.86
N PHE A 559 -33.45 -34.53 -40.04
CA PHE A 559 -33.83 -33.32 -39.31
C PHE A 559 -32.76 -32.96 -38.27
N ARG A 560 -32.19 -31.75 -38.33
CA ARG A 560 -31.19 -31.26 -37.35
C ARG A 560 -31.36 -29.77 -37.06
N ALA A 561 -31.26 -29.41 -35.78
CA ALA A 561 -31.23 -28.01 -35.34
C ALA A 561 -29.83 -27.42 -35.48
N TYR A 562 -29.70 -26.10 -35.66
CA TYR A 562 -28.40 -25.45 -35.80
C TYR A 562 -28.26 -24.23 -34.88
N ILE A 563 -27.10 -24.12 -34.19
CA ILE A 563 -26.56 -22.83 -33.71
C ILE A 563 -25.16 -22.69 -34.32
N PHE A 564 -24.84 -21.53 -34.91
CA PHE A 564 -23.52 -21.22 -35.46
C PHE A 564 -22.97 -22.25 -36.47
N GLY A 565 -23.85 -22.87 -37.27
CA GLY A 565 -23.40 -23.82 -38.31
C GLY A 565 -23.05 -25.23 -37.81
N MET A 566 -23.39 -25.61 -36.56
CA MET A 566 -23.23 -27.00 -36.08
C MET A 566 -24.55 -27.78 -35.98
N PRO A 567 -24.67 -28.94 -36.65
CA PRO A 567 -25.86 -29.79 -36.59
C PRO A 567 -26.04 -30.41 -35.19
N LYS A 568 -27.24 -30.25 -34.61
CA LYS A 568 -27.66 -30.88 -33.36
C LYS A 568 -28.70 -31.97 -33.61
N PRO A 569 -28.69 -33.03 -32.79
CA PRO A 569 -29.64 -34.13 -32.93
C PRO A 569 -31.05 -33.67 -32.49
N PRO A 570 -32.14 -34.25 -33.07
CA PRO A 570 -33.53 -33.89 -32.79
C PRO A 570 -33.91 -33.83 -31.30
N GLU A 571 -33.32 -34.70 -30.49
CA GLU A 571 -33.53 -34.83 -29.05
C GLU A 571 -33.13 -33.54 -28.29
N ARG A 572 -32.20 -32.74 -28.83
CA ARG A 572 -31.84 -31.44 -28.21
C ARG A 572 -32.91 -30.38 -28.35
N LEU A 573 -33.73 -30.43 -29.41
CA LEU A 573 -34.85 -29.50 -29.57
C LEU A 573 -35.96 -29.83 -28.57
N GLN A 574 -36.22 -31.11 -28.36
CA GLN A 574 -37.14 -31.56 -27.32
C GLN A 574 -36.64 -31.11 -25.93
N ALA A 575 -35.34 -31.25 -25.66
CA ALA A 575 -34.73 -30.83 -24.40
C ALA A 575 -34.76 -29.31 -24.17
N ALA A 576 -34.93 -28.51 -25.22
CA ALA A 576 -35.17 -27.06 -25.10
C ALA A 576 -36.61 -26.74 -24.66
N LEU A 577 -37.57 -27.63 -24.96
CA LEU A 577 -39.00 -27.48 -24.65
C LEU A 577 -39.40 -28.12 -23.30
N GLU A 578 -38.59 -29.00 -22.72
CA GLU A 578 -38.89 -29.73 -21.47
C GLU A 578 -39.40 -28.82 -20.32
N GLY A 579 -38.81 -27.64 -20.15
CA GLY A 579 -39.17 -26.71 -19.08
C GLY A 579 -40.55 -26.05 -19.25
N LEU A 580 -41.19 -26.13 -20.42
CA LEU A 580 -42.53 -25.57 -20.64
C LEU A 580 -43.58 -26.18 -19.72
N MET A 581 -43.36 -27.44 -19.31
CA MET A 581 -44.28 -28.18 -18.47
C MET A 581 -44.36 -27.68 -17.03
N GLU A 582 -43.44 -26.80 -16.64
CA GLU A 582 -43.37 -26.22 -15.30
C GLU A 582 -44.12 -24.89 -15.20
N LEU A 583 -44.63 -24.35 -16.31
CA LEU A 583 -45.44 -23.13 -16.32
C LEU A 583 -46.78 -23.35 -15.61
N LYS A 584 -47.34 -22.26 -15.07
CA LYS A 584 -48.73 -22.26 -14.59
C LYS A 584 -49.70 -22.53 -15.75
N SER A 585 -50.77 -23.28 -15.47
CA SER A 585 -51.85 -23.49 -16.44
C SER A 585 -52.47 -22.15 -16.89
N GLY A 586 -52.83 -22.07 -18.17
CA GLY A 586 -53.38 -20.89 -18.81
C GLY A 586 -52.35 -19.92 -19.38
N SER A 587 -51.05 -20.16 -19.19
CA SER A 587 -49.99 -19.34 -19.79
C SER A 587 -50.00 -19.40 -21.32
N ASN A 588 -49.64 -18.28 -21.94
CA ASN A 588 -49.47 -18.14 -23.37
C ASN A 588 -48.08 -18.64 -23.77
N VAL A 589 -48.04 -19.70 -24.56
CA VAL A 589 -46.79 -20.29 -25.05
C VAL A 589 -46.76 -20.16 -26.56
N CYS A 590 -45.73 -19.51 -27.10
CA CYS A 590 -45.49 -19.39 -28.53
C CYS A 590 -44.26 -20.22 -28.89
N VAL A 591 -44.40 -21.26 -29.70
CA VAL A 591 -43.24 -21.99 -30.26
C VAL A 591 -43.06 -21.53 -31.69
N GLN A 592 -42.05 -20.70 -31.92
CA GLN A 592 -41.67 -20.24 -33.23
C GLN A 592 -40.59 -21.16 -33.81
N PHE A 593 -40.87 -21.73 -34.97
CA PHE A 593 -39.98 -22.65 -35.65
C PHE A 593 -39.63 -22.10 -37.03
N SER A 594 -38.34 -21.86 -37.26
CA SER A 594 -37.79 -21.41 -38.54
C SER A 594 -37.18 -22.60 -39.27
N THR A 595 -37.61 -22.85 -40.50
CA THR A 595 -37.09 -23.95 -41.34
C THR A 595 -35.90 -23.56 -42.20
N GLU A 596 -35.74 -22.25 -42.46
CA GLU A 596 -34.76 -21.69 -43.41
C GLU A 596 -34.78 -22.37 -44.81
N ALA A 597 -35.88 -23.06 -45.14
CA ALA A 597 -36.01 -23.85 -46.36
C ALA A 597 -36.02 -22.96 -47.62
N LYS A 598 -35.32 -23.39 -48.66
CA LYS A 598 -35.20 -22.63 -49.92
C LYS A 598 -36.40 -22.82 -50.84
N CYS A 599 -37.10 -23.95 -50.70
CA CYS A 599 -38.30 -24.26 -51.47
C CYS A 599 -39.38 -24.85 -50.57
N GLU A 600 -40.60 -24.89 -51.10
CA GLU A 600 -41.74 -25.41 -50.38
C GLU A 600 -41.53 -26.87 -49.97
N THR A 601 -41.11 -27.75 -50.90
CA THR A 601 -40.86 -29.17 -50.62
C THR A 601 -39.91 -29.40 -49.45
N GLU A 602 -38.82 -28.65 -49.37
CA GLU A 602 -37.85 -28.72 -48.27
C GLU A 602 -38.48 -28.26 -46.94
N ARG A 603 -39.29 -27.18 -46.97
CA ARG A 603 -40.05 -26.72 -45.79
C ARG A 603 -40.99 -27.81 -45.29
N ARG A 604 -41.65 -28.52 -46.21
CA ARG A 604 -42.59 -29.61 -45.90
C ARG A 604 -41.88 -30.76 -45.21
N GLU A 605 -40.77 -31.22 -45.77
CA GLU A 605 -39.97 -32.32 -45.20
C GLU A 605 -39.43 -31.97 -43.81
N LEU A 606 -38.90 -30.75 -43.64
CA LEU A 606 -38.40 -30.28 -42.35
C LEU A 606 -39.51 -30.16 -41.30
N PHE A 607 -40.67 -29.64 -41.67
CA PHE A 607 -41.78 -29.47 -40.76
C PHE A 607 -42.40 -30.81 -40.34
N ALA A 608 -42.67 -31.69 -41.30
CA ALA A 608 -43.23 -33.03 -41.05
C ALA A 608 -42.26 -33.90 -40.22
N GLY A 609 -40.95 -33.76 -40.43
CA GLY A 609 -39.94 -34.44 -39.61
C GLY A 609 -39.78 -33.85 -38.20
N ALA A 610 -39.99 -32.54 -38.03
CA ALA A 610 -39.82 -31.85 -36.76
C ALA A 610 -41.01 -32.08 -35.80
N LEU A 611 -42.23 -32.13 -36.32
CA LEU A 611 -43.44 -32.10 -35.50
C LEU A 611 -43.53 -33.28 -34.49
N PRO A 612 -43.26 -34.56 -34.86
CA PRO A 612 -43.28 -35.68 -33.92
C PRO A 612 -42.16 -35.63 -32.87
N VAL A 613 -41.05 -34.95 -33.19
CA VAL A 613 -39.89 -34.79 -32.30
C VAL A 613 -40.14 -33.68 -31.28
N LEU A 614 -40.64 -32.53 -31.75
CA LEU A 614 -40.92 -31.36 -30.91
C LEU A 614 -42.10 -31.60 -29.98
N PHE A 615 -43.09 -32.36 -30.44
CA PHE A 615 -44.34 -32.59 -29.75
C PHE A 615 -44.74 -34.07 -29.84
N PRO A 616 -44.08 -34.99 -29.11
CA PRO A 616 -44.62 -36.32 -28.94
C PRO A 616 -46.05 -36.22 -28.37
N ARG A 617 -46.96 -37.13 -28.77
CA ARG A 617 -48.39 -37.13 -28.37
C ARG A 617 -48.58 -36.93 -26.85
N MET A 618 -47.70 -37.49 -26.02
CA MET A 618 -47.71 -37.29 -24.56
C MET A 618 -47.48 -35.85 -24.12
N GLN A 619 -46.58 -35.09 -24.76
CA GLN A 619 -46.35 -33.68 -24.41
C GLN A 619 -47.53 -32.80 -24.85
N VAL A 620 -48.17 -33.08 -25.99
CA VAL A 620 -49.34 -32.30 -26.45
C VAL A 620 -50.53 -32.42 -25.49
N ALA A 621 -50.81 -33.63 -24.98
CA ALA A 621 -51.86 -33.85 -23.99
C ALA A 621 -51.60 -33.08 -22.69
N MET A 622 -50.34 -33.00 -22.25
CA MET A 622 -49.98 -32.20 -21.06
C MET A 622 -49.96 -30.69 -21.35
N LEU A 623 -49.76 -30.29 -22.61
CA LEU A 623 -49.78 -28.89 -23.05
C LEU A 623 -51.21 -28.34 -23.25
N ALA A 624 -52.24 -29.18 -23.21
CA ALA A 624 -53.65 -28.78 -23.34
C ALA A 624 -54.10 -27.79 -22.25
N GLY A 625 -53.35 -27.70 -21.14
CA GLY A 625 -53.57 -26.71 -20.09
C GLY A 625 -53.03 -25.31 -20.39
N TYR A 626 -52.43 -25.05 -21.56
CA TYR A 626 -51.83 -23.76 -21.95
C TYR A 626 -52.46 -23.19 -23.23
N GLN A 627 -52.31 -21.88 -23.45
CA GLN A 627 -52.65 -21.26 -24.73
C GLN A 627 -51.46 -21.39 -25.69
N LEU A 628 -51.34 -22.55 -26.33
CA LEU A 628 -50.21 -22.87 -27.21
C LEU A 628 -50.44 -22.39 -28.66
N LYS A 629 -49.53 -21.56 -29.13
CA LYS A 629 -49.43 -21.09 -30.52
C LYS A 629 -48.13 -21.60 -31.12
N PHE A 630 -48.21 -22.29 -32.25
CA PHE A 630 -47.05 -22.68 -33.05
C PHE A 630 -46.93 -21.77 -34.26
N VAL A 631 -45.75 -21.22 -34.52
CA VAL A 631 -45.51 -20.28 -35.64
C VAL A 631 -44.39 -20.80 -36.52
N LEU A 632 -44.71 -21.17 -37.76
CA LEU A 632 -43.76 -21.63 -38.77
C LEU A 632 -43.28 -20.46 -39.64
N ASP A 633 -41.96 -20.32 -39.78
CA ASP A 633 -41.28 -19.30 -40.62
C ASP A 633 -41.79 -17.87 -40.41
N ARG A 634 -42.22 -17.55 -39.16
CA ARG A 634 -42.86 -16.27 -38.77
C ARG A 634 -44.16 -15.92 -39.52
N LYS A 635 -44.65 -16.80 -40.38
CA LYS A 635 -45.76 -16.52 -41.30
C LYS A 635 -47.00 -17.33 -40.95
N TYR A 636 -46.84 -18.62 -40.66
CA TYR A 636 -47.97 -19.52 -40.50
C TYR A 636 -48.18 -19.84 -39.03
N ALA A 637 -49.29 -19.35 -38.47
CA ALA A 637 -49.62 -19.54 -37.06
C ALA A 637 -50.72 -20.60 -36.89
N PHE A 638 -50.45 -21.56 -36.02
CA PHE A 638 -51.35 -22.65 -35.68
C PHE A 638 -51.65 -22.61 -34.18
N ARG A 639 -52.91 -22.85 -33.82
CA ARG A 639 -53.28 -23.09 -32.43
C ARG A 639 -53.28 -24.59 -32.20
N LEU A 640 -52.54 -25.03 -31.19
CA LEU A 640 -52.47 -26.44 -30.83
C LEU A 640 -53.44 -26.68 -29.67
N GLU A 641 -54.53 -27.41 -29.94
CA GLU A 641 -55.60 -27.77 -28.99
C GLU A 641 -55.89 -29.28 -29.12
N GLY A 642 -55.80 -30.08 -28.05
CA GLY A 642 -56.14 -31.52 -28.11
C GLY A 642 -55.28 -32.37 -29.08
N ASP A 643 -55.86 -33.43 -29.66
CA ASP A 643 -55.21 -34.37 -30.60
C ASP A 643 -54.95 -33.77 -32.01
N ILE A 644 -54.77 -32.45 -32.13
CA ILE A 644 -54.61 -31.71 -33.39
C ILE A 644 -53.38 -32.12 -34.24
N LEU A 645 -52.43 -32.91 -33.69
CA LEU A 645 -51.38 -33.51 -34.52
C LEU A 645 -51.96 -34.35 -35.66
N GLU A 646 -53.14 -34.97 -35.47
CA GLU A 646 -53.91 -35.57 -36.56
C GLU A 646 -54.68 -34.47 -37.31
N GLY A 647 -54.21 -34.12 -38.51
CA GLY A 647 -54.86 -33.15 -39.40
C GLY A 647 -54.19 -31.76 -39.51
N LEU A 648 -53.17 -31.48 -38.69
CA LEU A 648 -52.35 -30.26 -38.85
C LEU A 648 -51.63 -30.25 -40.21
N GLU A 649 -51.15 -31.42 -40.65
CA GLU A 649 -50.55 -31.61 -41.98
C GLU A 649 -51.54 -31.19 -43.06
N GLU A 650 -52.77 -31.71 -43.06
CA GLU A 650 -53.77 -31.41 -44.10
C GLU A 650 -54.16 -29.92 -44.19
N ARG A 651 -54.30 -29.23 -43.06
CA ARG A 651 -54.69 -27.81 -42.99
C ARG A 651 -53.60 -26.83 -43.43
N LEU A 652 -52.34 -27.28 -43.46
CA LEU A 652 -51.19 -26.50 -43.93
C LEU A 652 -51.13 -26.42 -45.46
N TRP A 653 -51.79 -27.34 -46.16
CA TRP A 653 -51.63 -27.56 -47.60
C TRP A 653 -52.52 -26.69 -48.51
N ASP A 654 -53.45 -25.91 -47.94
CA ASP A 654 -54.38 -25.04 -48.69
C ASP A 654 -53.93 -23.56 -48.79
N MET A 655 -52.67 -23.23 -48.44
CA MET A 655 -52.20 -21.84 -48.47
C MET A 655 -51.47 -21.48 -49.77
N PRO A 656 -51.88 -20.41 -50.51
CA PRO A 656 -51.25 -20.03 -51.77
C PRO A 656 -49.81 -19.53 -51.57
N ASP A 657 -48.93 -19.99 -52.45
CA ASP A 657 -47.54 -19.56 -52.55
C ASP A 657 -47.44 -18.05 -52.82
N TYR A 658 -46.51 -17.39 -52.11
CA TYR A 658 -45.93 -16.14 -52.60
C TYR A 658 -44.42 -16.33 -52.61
N TYR A 659 -43.88 -16.61 -53.80
CA TYR A 659 -42.47 -16.51 -54.09
C TYR A 659 -42.06 -15.05 -54.01
N ASN A 660 -40.98 -14.74 -53.28
CA ASN A 660 -40.20 -13.54 -53.58
C ASN A 660 -38.83 -13.98 -54.10
N THR A 661 -38.69 -13.94 -55.42
CA THR A 661 -37.46 -14.19 -56.19
C THR A 661 -36.76 -12.88 -56.55
N ASP A 662 -36.60 -11.98 -55.60
CA ASP A 662 -35.68 -10.87 -55.73
C ASP A 662 -34.79 -10.83 -54.50
N GLY A 663 -33.47 -10.79 -54.72
CA GLY A 663 -32.46 -10.69 -53.66
C GLY A 663 -32.48 -9.32 -52.97
N SER A 664 -33.65 -8.82 -52.55
CA SER A 664 -33.81 -7.59 -51.80
C SER A 664 -33.77 -7.90 -50.29
N SER A 665 -32.73 -7.39 -49.66
CA SER A 665 -32.58 -7.29 -48.21
C SER A 665 -33.84 -6.68 -47.57
N PHE A 666 -34.36 -7.28 -46.49
CA PHE A 666 -35.34 -6.58 -45.65
C PHE A 666 -34.68 -6.08 -44.36
N ARG A 667 -34.15 -4.85 -44.47
CA ARG A 667 -34.36 -3.83 -43.44
C ARG A 667 -35.87 -3.64 -43.25
N ALA A 668 -36.30 -3.47 -42.01
CA ALA A 668 -37.66 -3.05 -41.69
C ALA A 668 -38.02 -1.74 -42.43
N ALA A 669 -39.25 -1.65 -42.94
CA ALA A 669 -39.80 -0.40 -43.45
C ALA A 669 -39.97 0.60 -42.30
N SER A 670 -39.56 1.84 -42.51
CA SER A 670 -39.45 2.86 -41.47
C SER A 670 -40.77 3.51 -41.03
N ASN A 671 -41.96 3.05 -41.48
CA ASN A 671 -43.25 3.68 -41.14
C ASN A 671 -44.46 2.70 -41.20
N ALA A 672 -44.57 1.75 -40.27
CA ALA A 672 -45.81 0.98 -40.10
C ALA A 672 -46.30 0.99 -38.64
N SER A 673 -47.36 1.76 -38.42
CA SER A 673 -48.38 1.68 -37.35
C SER A 673 -49.73 1.71 -38.10
N PRO A 674 -50.88 1.13 -37.65
CA PRO A 674 -51.33 0.82 -36.27
C PRO A 674 -52.09 -0.52 -36.10
N PHE A 675 -52.29 -1.02 -34.87
CA PHE A 675 -53.57 -1.56 -34.36
C PHE A 675 -53.42 -2.00 -32.89
N SER A 676 -53.91 -1.14 -32.00
CA SER A 676 -54.27 -1.44 -30.61
C SER A 676 -55.72 -1.96 -30.60
N PRO A 677 -56.07 -3.03 -29.87
CA PRO A 677 -57.47 -3.42 -29.71
C PRO A 677 -58.17 -2.77 -28.51
N TYR A 678 -57.56 -1.81 -27.81
CA TYR A 678 -58.26 -1.10 -26.73
C TYR A 678 -57.96 0.40 -26.76
N THR A 679 -58.93 1.16 -27.26
CA THR A 679 -59.18 2.56 -26.93
C THR A 679 -60.44 2.61 -26.08
N ASP A 680 -60.28 2.92 -24.80
CA ASP A 680 -61.01 3.96 -24.07
C ASP A 680 -60.22 4.31 -22.81
#